data_AF-A0A2T0WST6-F1
#
_entry.id   AF-A0A2T0WST6-F1
#
_cell.length_a   1.000
_cell.length_b   1.000
_cell.length_c   1.000
_cell.angle_alpha   90.00
_cell.angle_beta   90.00
_cell.angle_gamma   90.00
#
_symmetry.space_group_name_H-M   'P 1'
#
loop_
_entity.id
_entity.type
_entity.pdbx_description
1 polymer ?
#
loop_
_entity_poly.entity_id
_entity_poly.type
_entity_poly.pdbx_seq_one_letter_code
_entity_poly.pdbx_strand_id
1 'polypeptide(L)'
;MKDIIIKELRKYPQVFDYPNEQDNKVYISKNIPSKKEHAAIKVHELPIKSEILWLCDRTFWGSAEDNTIITDVGIFYHESTFGDSFYWSITWEKLKRVEFIEGRDSFYFIYSEEDEDQNALLSRDSFLLNLSLEFVPHVLSALNSIASQIVDKAEILLDQLFDSTDIDEQINISHEIINNYPDSDSVYMAHLTLCYNYRIKEDWNNLLLHTDYCLDDLIDNELVDLNIDDDFFKQYITLNIYRGSALDRLNFKNRSLQHFLLVNELTYNQEEQEKSWNKILELKKALKSDFDTLNSSDKKFLVVDEVRMDLDKEKLIKVISKDEIPEIKFPVLHPQTEVLYASHPYKENLYFPFSSLEEMLFRERIDEFLHLVRCLGAVEIQIEFKKGKLTTTSEEIQKAIGGHVGREFKGVGISADLQAEEKRINKNLNSDDSGLKILQTFPSPNTSPYLPDDLTWYHNEPSWQNLKKFRVQGGLLHHRETLTSKEITKFYSKNESKLSIEVKALITNAKLDINTENYIHSTFKEEIVWDISIRFENYHEKEAIKASGLREPLKESKNELSEPELEYLEEYKFILSENLEINGISRKMLNRLAEKLKINNERREFLEKSYSDGLTDEEKEYLAEVEFCLSEVDDIGPIERRFLEKERLRLNLTKDRTDKIEIIVKTNINK
;
A
#
# COMPACT_ATOMS: atom_id res chain seq x y z
N MET A 1 57.15 -26.20 5.85
CA MET A 1 56.62 -26.63 4.55
C MET A 1 57.75 -26.94 3.58
N LYS A 2 58.50 -25.93 3.10
CA LYS A 2 59.68 -26.10 2.24
C LYS A 2 60.65 -27.20 2.64
N ASP A 3 61.09 -27.21 3.90
CA ASP A 3 62.09 -28.18 4.37
C ASP A 3 61.56 -29.62 4.34
N ILE A 4 60.26 -29.82 4.59
CA ILE A 4 59.60 -31.12 4.50
C ILE A 4 59.58 -31.57 3.04
N ILE A 5 59.09 -30.71 2.14
CA ILE A 5 58.99 -31.02 0.71
C ILE A 5 60.37 -31.34 0.13
N ILE A 6 61.36 -30.48 0.32
CA ILE A 6 62.73 -30.71 -0.18
C ILE A 6 63.32 -32.00 0.41
N LYS A 7 63.11 -32.26 1.70
CA LYS A 7 63.61 -33.49 2.36
C LYS A 7 62.99 -34.73 1.75
N GLU A 8 61.69 -34.75 1.51
CA GLU A 8 60.97 -35.88 0.92
C GLU A 8 61.34 -36.11 -0.55
N LEU A 9 61.38 -35.05 -1.36
CA LEU A 9 61.81 -35.15 -2.76
C LEU A 9 63.26 -35.68 -2.87
N ARG A 10 64.16 -35.22 -1.99
CA ARG A 10 65.57 -35.67 -1.97
C ARG A 10 65.79 -37.10 -1.50
N LYS A 11 64.78 -37.79 -0.97
CA LYS A 11 64.88 -39.25 -0.74
C LYS A 11 64.93 -40.03 -2.05
N TYR A 12 64.48 -39.43 -3.15
CA TYR A 12 64.35 -40.06 -4.46
C TYR A 12 65.04 -39.24 -5.56
N PRO A 13 66.37 -39.06 -5.48
CA PRO A 13 67.13 -38.25 -6.44
C PRO A 13 67.06 -38.78 -7.87
N GLN A 14 66.83 -40.09 -8.06
CA GLN A 14 66.58 -40.71 -9.37
C GLN A 14 65.33 -40.19 -10.11
N VAL A 15 64.45 -39.48 -9.40
CA VAL A 15 63.25 -38.85 -9.96
C VAL A 15 63.36 -37.33 -9.90
N PHE A 16 63.66 -36.79 -8.71
CA PHE A 16 63.51 -35.36 -8.44
C PHE A 16 64.81 -34.55 -8.54
N ASP A 17 65.96 -35.21 -8.64
CA ASP A 17 67.29 -34.58 -8.75
C ASP A 17 68.13 -35.26 -9.84
N TYR A 18 67.45 -35.90 -10.81
CA TYR A 18 68.08 -36.85 -11.72
C TYR A 18 68.90 -36.12 -12.79
N PRO A 19 70.23 -36.34 -12.87
CA PRO A 19 71.02 -35.86 -13.97
C PRO A 19 71.02 -36.91 -15.07
N ASN A 20 70.21 -36.73 -16.10
CA ASN A 20 70.28 -37.58 -17.28
C ASN A 20 70.97 -36.86 -18.43
N GLU A 21 71.95 -37.52 -19.03
CA GLU A 21 72.95 -37.01 -19.98
C GLU A 21 72.38 -36.52 -21.34
N GLN A 22 71.07 -36.26 -21.44
CA GLN A 22 70.38 -35.68 -22.59
C GLN A 22 69.29 -34.70 -22.12
N ASP A 23 69.56 -33.39 -22.29
CA ASP A 23 68.63 -32.25 -22.13
C ASP A 23 68.03 -31.97 -20.73
N ASN A 24 68.80 -31.20 -19.93
CA ASN A 24 68.46 -30.58 -18.65
C ASN A 24 67.09 -29.87 -18.62
N LYS A 25 66.07 -30.52 -18.06
CA LYS A 25 64.76 -29.90 -17.85
C LYS A 25 64.13 -30.14 -16.47
N VAL A 26 64.84 -30.77 -15.53
CA VAL A 26 64.37 -30.92 -14.14
C VAL A 26 65.29 -30.15 -13.21
N TYR A 27 64.72 -29.41 -12.26
CA TYR A 27 65.45 -28.55 -11.34
C TYR A 27 64.84 -28.64 -9.94
N ILE A 28 65.69 -28.61 -8.91
CA ILE A 28 65.26 -28.63 -7.52
C ILE A 28 65.85 -27.44 -6.74
N SER A 29 64.99 -26.72 -6.01
CA SER A 29 65.32 -25.62 -5.11
C SER A 29 66.24 -24.57 -5.76
N LYS A 30 67.37 -24.22 -5.13
CA LYS A 30 68.31 -23.19 -5.59
C LYS A 30 68.94 -23.45 -6.97
N ASN A 31 68.75 -24.64 -7.55
CA ASN A 31 69.27 -24.98 -8.87
C ASN A 31 68.34 -24.55 -10.02
N ILE A 32 67.15 -23.99 -9.72
CA ILE A 32 66.22 -23.49 -10.73
C ILE A 32 66.77 -22.19 -11.35
N PRO A 33 66.98 -22.11 -12.68
CA PRO A 33 67.46 -20.90 -13.33
C PRO A 33 66.43 -19.77 -13.22
N SER A 34 66.87 -18.56 -12.86
CA SER A 34 65.97 -17.42 -12.60
C SER A 34 65.02 -17.13 -13.77
N LYS A 35 65.45 -17.31 -15.03
CA LYS A 35 64.55 -17.12 -16.20
C LYS A 35 63.39 -18.14 -16.23
N LYS A 36 63.65 -19.39 -15.88
CA LYS A 36 62.64 -20.46 -15.83
C LYS A 36 61.70 -20.26 -14.64
N GLU A 37 62.26 -19.86 -13.50
CA GLU A 37 61.48 -19.47 -12.32
C GLU A 37 60.52 -18.32 -12.64
N HIS A 38 60.99 -17.26 -13.29
CA HIS A 38 60.13 -16.13 -13.70
C HIS A 38 59.05 -16.55 -14.72
N ALA A 39 59.37 -17.45 -15.66
CA ALA A 39 58.39 -17.97 -16.60
C ALA A 39 57.29 -18.78 -15.89
N ALA A 40 57.68 -19.69 -14.99
CA ALA A 40 56.74 -20.49 -14.21
C ALA A 40 55.87 -19.62 -13.29
N ILE A 41 56.44 -18.63 -12.59
CA ILE A 41 55.67 -17.68 -11.75
C ILE A 41 54.62 -16.94 -12.59
N LYS A 42 54.99 -16.49 -13.79
CA LYS A 42 54.11 -15.72 -14.67
C LYS A 42 52.95 -16.57 -15.18
N VAL A 43 53.22 -17.81 -15.59
CA VAL A 43 52.22 -18.69 -16.20
C VAL A 43 51.20 -19.20 -15.19
N HIS A 44 51.63 -19.47 -13.96
CA HIS A 44 50.77 -19.99 -12.89
C HIS A 44 50.16 -18.89 -12.01
N GLU A 45 50.42 -17.61 -12.31
CA GLU A 45 49.98 -16.46 -11.50
C GLU A 45 50.25 -16.63 -10.00
N LEU A 46 51.40 -17.22 -9.66
CA LEU A 46 51.69 -17.64 -8.30
C LEU A 46 51.68 -16.47 -7.28
N PRO A 47 51.23 -16.70 -6.03
CA PRO A 47 51.27 -15.67 -4.98
C PRO A 47 52.69 -15.13 -4.77
N ILE A 48 52.81 -13.82 -4.49
CA ILE A 48 54.09 -13.06 -4.36
C ILE A 48 55.12 -13.72 -3.39
N LYS A 49 54.66 -14.55 -2.45
CA LYS A 49 55.50 -15.20 -1.44
C LYS A 49 55.78 -16.69 -1.68
N SER A 50 55.17 -17.30 -2.69
CA SER A 50 55.36 -18.73 -2.96
C SER A 50 56.74 -19.02 -3.54
N GLU A 51 57.36 -20.11 -3.10
CA GLU A 51 58.69 -20.52 -3.54
C GLU A 51 58.60 -21.80 -4.39
N ILE A 52 59.16 -21.77 -5.60
CA ILE A 52 59.26 -22.96 -6.45
C ILE A 52 60.37 -23.87 -5.90
N LEU A 53 60.00 -25.07 -5.48
CA LEU A 53 60.88 -26.04 -4.84
C LEU A 53 61.36 -27.12 -5.81
N TRP A 54 60.58 -27.39 -6.86
CA TRP A 54 60.94 -28.29 -7.95
C TRP A 54 60.24 -27.85 -9.23
N LEU A 55 60.92 -28.01 -10.37
CA LEU A 55 60.43 -27.62 -11.69
C LEU A 55 60.82 -28.66 -12.72
N CYS A 56 59.84 -29.19 -13.45
CA CYS A 56 60.00 -29.93 -14.68
C CYS A 56 59.56 -29.06 -15.86
N ASP A 57 60.53 -28.63 -16.67
CA ASP A 57 60.31 -27.89 -17.91
C ASP A 57 59.94 -28.85 -19.03
N ARG A 58 58.79 -28.62 -19.65
CA ARG A 58 58.27 -29.49 -20.71
C ARG A 58 58.35 -28.84 -22.09
N THR A 59 58.83 -27.61 -22.18
CA THR A 59 58.95 -26.89 -23.45
C THR A 59 60.09 -27.44 -24.29
N PHE A 60 59.95 -27.45 -25.61
CA PHE A 60 61.00 -27.94 -26.52
C PHE A 60 62.31 -27.15 -26.34
N TRP A 61 62.22 -25.82 -26.29
CA TRP A 61 63.35 -24.89 -26.19
C TRP A 61 63.81 -24.56 -24.77
N GLY A 62 63.15 -25.10 -23.75
CA GLY A 62 63.52 -24.88 -22.35
C GLY A 62 63.16 -23.50 -21.79
N SER A 63 62.03 -22.91 -22.20
CA SER A 63 61.50 -21.66 -21.64
C SER A 63 60.81 -21.86 -20.29
N ALA A 64 60.40 -23.08 -19.95
CA ALA A 64 59.56 -23.43 -18.81
C ALA A 64 58.19 -22.75 -18.80
N GLU A 65 57.67 -22.36 -19.97
CA GLU A 65 56.28 -21.89 -20.08
C GLU A 65 55.29 -23.05 -19.96
N ASP A 66 55.61 -24.22 -20.51
CA ASP A 66 54.94 -25.49 -20.20
C ASP A 66 55.77 -26.22 -19.16
N ASN A 67 55.18 -26.48 -18.00
CA ASN A 67 55.91 -27.02 -16.87
C ASN A 67 54.99 -27.71 -15.86
N THR A 68 55.60 -28.58 -15.07
CA THR A 68 55.03 -29.06 -13.81
C THR A 68 55.95 -28.57 -12.70
N ILE A 69 55.41 -27.88 -11.71
CA ILE A 69 56.16 -27.36 -10.57
C ILE A 69 55.59 -27.88 -9.26
N ILE A 70 56.47 -28.01 -8.28
CA ILE A 70 56.11 -28.19 -6.88
C ILE A 70 56.61 -26.96 -6.13
N THR A 71 55.72 -26.32 -5.40
CA THR A 71 55.99 -25.15 -4.57
C THR A 71 55.82 -25.48 -3.10
N ASP A 72 56.08 -24.51 -2.24
CA ASP A 72 55.71 -24.60 -0.84
C ASP A 72 54.18 -24.61 -0.61
N VAL A 73 53.35 -24.20 -1.57
CA VAL A 73 51.88 -24.19 -1.43
C VAL A 73 51.17 -25.34 -2.13
N GLY A 74 51.78 -25.95 -3.16
CA GLY A 74 51.12 -27.01 -3.92
C GLY A 74 51.92 -27.56 -5.10
N ILE A 75 51.23 -28.30 -5.97
CA ILE A 75 51.74 -28.80 -7.26
C ILE A 75 50.94 -28.11 -8.36
N PHE A 76 51.62 -27.62 -9.40
CA PHE A 76 50.99 -26.88 -10.48
C PHE A 76 51.44 -27.44 -11.82
N TYR A 77 50.54 -27.42 -12.78
CA TYR A 77 50.74 -27.94 -14.12
C TYR A 77 50.21 -26.95 -15.15
N HIS A 78 51.02 -26.66 -16.16
CA HIS A 78 50.62 -25.86 -17.30
C HIS A 78 51.15 -26.46 -18.60
N GLU A 79 50.29 -26.44 -19.61
CA GLU A 79 50.62 -26.81 -20.99
C GLU A 79 49.85 -25.95 -21.98
N SER A 80 50.56 -25.48 -23.02
CA SER A 80 49.99 -24.72 -24.12
C SER A 80 49.82 -25.58 -25.37
N THR A 81 48.61 -25.57 -25.94
CA THR A 81 48.25 -26.29 -27.17
C THR A 81 47.54 -25.35 -28.14
N PHE A 82 48.20 -25.03 -29.27
CA PHE A 82 47.62 -24.38 -30.46
C PHE A 82 46.59 -23.26 -30.21
N GLY A 83 46.85 -22.38 -29.24
CA GLY A 83 46.01 -21.21 -28.93
C GLY A 83 45.24 -21.29 -27.61
N ASP A 84 45.16 -22.47 -27.01
CA ASP A 84 44.59 -22.68 -25.67
C ASP A 84 45.69 -23.10 -24.67
N SER A 85 45.52 -22.73 -23.42
CA SER A 85 46.37 -23.16 -22.30
C SER A 85 45.55 -24.00 -21.32
N PHE A 86 46.06 -25.17 -20.96
CA PHE A 86 45.53 -25.97 -19.88
C PHE A 86 46.32 -25.68 -18.61
N TYR A 87 45.60 -25.34 -17.53
CA TYR A 87 46.16 -25.11 -16.21
C TYR A 87 45.47 -26.03 -15.21
N TRP A 88 46.26 -26.61 -14.32
CA TRP A 88 45.78 -27.38 -13.19
C TRP A 88 46.68 -27.16 -11.99
N SER A 89 46.10 -27.09 -10.78
CA SER A 89 46.86 -27.00 -9.55
C SER A 89 46.22 -27.77 -8.41
N ILE A 90 47.06 -28.22 -7.48
CA ILE A 90 46.68 -28.84 -6.22
C ILE A 90 47.40 -28.18 -5.06
N THR A 91 46.64 -27.72 -4.06
CA THR A 91 47.24 -27.24 -2.81
C THR A 91 47.55 -28.41 -1.90
N TRP A 92 48.62 -28.25 -1.12
CA TRP A 92 49.00 -29.30 -0.18
C TRP A 92 47.98 -29.53 0.94
N GLU A 93 47.26 -28.49 1.34
CA GLU A 93 46.26 -28.54 2.42
C GLU A 93 45.09 -29.46 2.08
N LYS A 94 44.69 -29.53 0.80
CA LYS A 94 43.55 -30.35 0.38
C LYS A 94 43.94 -31.76 -0.08
N LEU A 95 45.23 -32.05 -0.30
CA LEU A 95 45.68 -33.33 -0.85
C LEU A 95 45.70 -34.41 0.24
N LYS A 96 44.79 -35.38 0.17
CA LYS A 96 44.76 -36.54 1.09
C LYS A 96 45.81 -37.58 0.72
N ARG A 97 45.83 -38.02 -0.54
CA ARG A 97 46.81 -38.97 -1.07
C ARG A 97 46.86 -38.95 -2.60
N VAL A 98 47.90 -39.58 -3.15
CA VAL A 98 48.12 -39.80 -4.57
C VAL A 98 48.19 -41.30 -4.83
N GLU A 99 47.47 -41.73 -5.85
CA GLU A 99 47.49 -43.10 -6.39
C GLU A 99 47.95 -43.08 -7.85
N PHE A 100 48.29 -44.25 -8.40
CA PHE A 100 48.61 -44.40 -9.82
C PHE A 100 47.63 -45.37 -10.48
N ILE A 101 46.95 -44.90 -11.52
CA ILE A 101 45.99 -45.69 -12.28
C ILE A 101 46.71 -46.24 -13.51
N GLU A 102 47.18 -47.48 -13.43
CA GLU A 102 47.93 -48.13 -14.53
C GLU A 102 47.17 -48.12 -15.86
N GLY A 103 45.85 -48.36 -15.83
CA GLY A 103 45.00 -48.38 -17.03
C GLY A 103 44.86 -47.02 -17.73
N ARG A 104 45.20 -45.91 -17.05
CA ARG A 104 45.17 -44.54 -17.60
C ARG A 104 46.57 -43.91 -17.69
N ASP A 105 47.62 -44.64 -17.30
CA ASP A 105 49.01 -44.15 -17.20
C ASP A 105 49.11 -42.77 -16.52
N SER A 106 48.40 -42.60 -15.40
CA SER A 106 48.21 -41.29 -14.77
C SER A 106 48.23 -41.36 -13.24
N PHE A 107 48.74 -40.29 -12.63
CA PHE A 107 48.62 -40.02 -11.21
C PHE A 107 47.22 -39.50 -10.91
N TYR A 108 46.59 -40.06 -9.88
CA TYR A 108 45.29 -39.68 -9.38
C TYR A 108 45.46 -39.02 -8.01
N PHE A 109 45.19 -37.72 -7.95
CA PHE A 109 45.29 -36.89 -6.76
C PHE A 109 43.92 -36.81 -6.09
N ILE A 110 43.84 -37.38 -4.89
CA ILE A 110 42.59 -37.52 -4.15
C ILE A 110 42.47 -36.39 -3.13
N TYR A 111 41.46 -35.54 -3.33
CA TYR A 111 41.02 -34.49 -2.43
C TYR A 111 39.85 -34.97 -1.57
N SER A 112 38.86 -35.61 -2.21
CA SER A 112 37.67 -36.12 -1.55
C SER A 112 37.47 -37.60 -1.86
N GLU A 113 37.07 -38.35 -0.84
CA GLU A 113 36.65 -39.75 -0.99
C GLU A 113 35.16 -39.85 -1.34
N GLU A 114 34.42 -38.76 -1.13
CA GLU A 114 32.96 -38.69 -1.32
C GLU A 114 32.57 -38.04 -2.65
N ASP A 115 33.39 -37.08 -3.13
CA ASP A 115 33.18 -36.35 -4.38
C ASP A 115 34.34 -36.58 -5.34
N GLU A 116 34.19 -37.58 -6.23
CA GLU A 116 35.22 -37.94 -7.21
C GLU A 116 35.49 -36.84 -8.24
N ASP A 117 34.55 -35.92 -8.48
CA ASP A 117 34.70 -34.85 -9.48
C ASP A 117 35.70 -33.77 -9.03
N GLN A 118 35.97 -33.67 -7.72
CA GLN A 118 37.04 -32.82 -7.20
C GLN A 118 38.42 -33.42 -7.37
N ASN A 119 38.51 -34.74 -7.60
CA ASN A 119 39.78 -35.43 -7.77
C ASN A 119 40.43 -35.13 -9.12
N ALA A 120 41.75 -35.11 -9.14
CA ALA A 120 42.49 -34.69 -10.31
C ALA A 120 43.34 -35.80 -10.90
N LEU A 121 43.47 -35.80 -12.21
CA LEU A 121 44.22 -36.79 -12.95
C LEU A 121 45.28 -36.09 -13.81
N LEU A 122 46.53 -36.49 -13.63
CA LEU A 122 47.66 -35.97 -14.40
C LEU A 122 48.44 -37.13 -15.00
N SER A 123 48.60 -37.14 -16.32
CA SER A 123 49.33 -38.22 -16.98
C SER A 123 50.77 -38.32 -16.49
N ARG A 124 51.35 -39.52 -16.51
CA ARG A 124 52.72 -39.78 -16.08
C ARG A 124 53.73 -38.87 -16.78
N ASP A 125 53.61 -38.75 -18.10
CA ASP A 125 54.46 -37.90 -18.92
C ASP A 125 54.12 -36.40 -18.76
N SER A 126 52.89 -36.08 -18.37
CA SER A 126 52.53 -34.70 -18.01
C SER A 126 53.18 -34.25 -16.70
N PHE A 127 53.23 -35.14 -15.71
CA PHE A 127 53.88 -34.87 -14.42
C PHE A 127 55.40 -34.75 -14.57
N LEU A 128 56.03 -35.75 -15.21
CA LEU A 128 57.47 -35.78 -15.46
C LEU A 128 57.76 -36.44 -16.80
N LEU A 129 58.36 -35.68 -17.71
CA LEU A 129 58.63 -36.13 -19.08
C LEU A 129 59.48 -37.41 -19.09
N ASN A 130 59.00 -38.47 -19.76
CA ASN A 130 59.68 -39.77 -19.88
C ASN A 130 59.94 -40.49 -18.54
N LEU A 131 59.10 -40.28 -17.52
CA LEU A 131 59.22 -40.98 -16.23
C LEU A 131 59.06 -42.50 -16.38
N SER A 132 60.12 -43.29 -16.17
CA SER A 132 60.02 -44.77 -16.19
C SER A 132 58.98 -45.30 -15.20
N LEU A 133 58.19 -46.30 -15.61
CA LEU A 133 57.18 -46.94 -14.74
C LEU A 133 57.79 -47.50 -13.45
N GLU A 134 59.07 -47.93 -13.46
CA GLU A 134 59.76 -48.41 -12.27
C GLU A 134 59.95 -47.33 -11.18
N PHE A 135 59.87 -46.05 -11.57
CA PHE A 135 60.04 -44.91 -10.68
C PHE A 135 58.73 -44.33 -10.15
N VAL A 136 57.57 -44.75 -10.68
CA VAL A 136 56.25 -44.33 -10.19
C VAL A 136 56.08 -44.54 -8.67
N PRO A 137 56.48 -45.69 -8.06
CA PRO A 137 56.37 -45.87 -6.62
C PRO A 137 57.16 -44.84 -5.79
N HIS A 138 58.24 -44.29 -6.34
CA HIS A 138 59.05 -43.27 -5.68
C HIS A 138 58.33 -41.91 -5.68
N VAL A 139 57.66 -41.55 -6.78
CA VAL A 139 56.79 -40.36 -6.84
C VAL A 139 55.66 -40.48 -5.82
N LEU A 140 54.93 -41.59 -5.83
CA LEU A 140 53.84 -41.84 -4.89
C LEU A 140 54.32 -41.76 -3.44
N SER A 141 55.46 -42.38 -3.13
CA SER A 141 56.03 -42.35 -1.77
C SER A 141 56.42 -40.94 -1.34
N ALA A 142 56.99 -40.13 -2.23
CA ALA A 142 57.34 -38.74 -1.93
C ALA A 142 56.08 -37.90 -1.68
N LEU A 143 55.12 -37.91 -2.61
CA LEU A 143 53.93 -37.07 -2.53
C LEU A 143 53.02 -37.49 -1.38
N ASN A 144 52.83 -38.78 -1.13
CA ASN A 144 52.07 -39.26 0.02
C ASN A 144 52.78 -38.98 1.35
N SER A 145 54.11 -39.07 1.39
CA SER A 145 54.84 -38.70 2.61
C SER A 145 54.77 -37.20 2.87
N ILE A 146 54.73 -36.36 1.83
CA ILE A 146 54.50 -34.92 1.96
C ILE A 146 53.06 -34.68 2.45
N ALA A 147 52.05 -35.22 1.76
CA ALA A 147 50.64 -35.10 2.12
C ALA A 147 50.36 -35.52 3.58
N SER A 148 50.84 -36.69 4.00
CA SER A 148 50.67 -37.16 5.39
C SER A 148 51.38 -36.33 6.47
N GLN A 149 52.35 -35.49 6.08
CA GLN A 149 53.05 -34.58 6.99
C GLN A 149 52.51 -33.16 6.93
N ILE A 150 51.63 -32.86 5.97
CA ILE A 150 50.97 -31.57 5.84
C ILE A 150 49.63 -31.70 6.56
N VAL A 151 49.54 -30.95 7.65
CA VAL A 151 48.43 -30.95 8.56
C VAL A 151 47.47 -29.84 8.13
N ASP A 152 46.19 -30.16 7.92
CA ASP A 152 45.16 -29.14 7.85
C ASP A 152 45.04 -28.49 9.24
N LYS A 153 45.61 -27.29 9.34
CA LYS A 153 45.64 -26.57 10.62
C LYS A 153 44.27 -26.08 11.03
N ALA A 154 43.36 -25.82 10.08
CA ALA A 154 42.01 -25.42 10.39
C ALA A 154 41.24 -26.59 10.99
N GLU A 155 41.39 -27.80 10.44
CA GLU A 155 40.79 -29.02 10.97
C GLU A 155 41.32 -29.36 12.38
N ILE A 156 42.63 -29.23 12.63
CA ILE A 156 43.17 -29.41 13.98
C ILE A 156 42.59 -28.39 14.97
N LEU A 157 42.49 -27.12 14.56
CA LEU A 157 41.88 -26.10 15.41
C LEU A 157 40.41 -26.41 15.66
N LEU A 158 39.71 -26.98 14.68
CA LEU A 158 38.32 -27.42 14.83
C LEU A 158 38.20 -28.59 15.83
N ASP A 159 39.11 -29.56 15.78
CA ASP A 159 39.16 -30.64 16.79
C ASP A 159 39.40 -30.06 18.20
N GLN A 160 40.35 -29.12 18.33
CA GLN A 160 40.61 -28.43 19.60
C GLN A 160 39.40 -27.62 20.08
N LEU A 161 38.64 -27.02 19.16
CA LEU A 161 37.41 -26.30 19.45
C LEU A 161 36.38 -27.24 20.08
N PHE A 162 36.19 -28.42 19.51
CA PHE A 162 35.22 -29.42 20.00
C PHE A 162 35.67 -30.10 21.30
N ASP A 163 36.97 -30.25 21.53
CA ASP A 163 37.52 -30.79 22.76
C ASP A 163 37.49 -29.79 23.93
N SER A 164 37.56 -28.48 23.64
CA SER A 164 37.51 -27.45 24.69
C SER A 164 36.10 -27.31 25.24
N THR A 165 35.99 -27.12 26.56
CA THR A 165 34.74 -26.72 27.25
C THR A 165 34.78 -25.27 27.73
N ASP A 166 35.90 -24.56 27.53
CA ASP A 166 36.07 -23.18 27.97
C ASP A 166 35.57 -22.21 26.89
N ILE A 167 34.61 -21.36 27.26
CA ILE A 167 33.92 -20.47 26.31
C ILE A 167 34.90 -19.44 25.70
N ASP A 168 35.84 -18.91 26.49
CA ASP A 168 36.82 -17.93 26.00
C ASP A 168 37.81 -18.57 25.03
N GLU A 169 38.29 -19.77 25.35
CA GLU A 169 39.14 -20.57 24.48
C GLU A 169 38.44 -20.90 23.16
N GLN A 170 37.20 -21.40 23.21
CA GLN A 170 36.43 -21.71 22.01
C GLN A 170 36.21 -20.49 21.11
N ILE A 171 35.93 -19.31 21.71
CA ILE A 171 35.80 -18.06 20.96
C ILE A 171 37.13 -17.71 20.27
N ASN A 172 38.27 -17.82 20.99
CA ASN A 172 39.58 -17.50 20.43
C ASN A 172 39.95 -18.43 19.28
N ILE A 173 39.75 -19.74 19.44
CA ILE A 173 40.00 -20.74 18.40
C ILE A 173 39.11 -20.48 17.17
N SER A 174 37.82 -20.18 17.38
CA SER A 174 36.90 -19.88 16.28
C SER A 174 37.36 -18.66 15.48
N HIS A 175 37.79 -17.58 16.15
CA HIS A 175 38.38 -16.41 15.47
C HIS A 175 39.71 -16.74 14.79
N GLU A 176 40.52 -17.65 15.34
CA GLU A 176 41.76 -18.09 14.70
C GLU A 176 41.47 -18.80 13.37
N ILE A 177 40.47 -19.70 13.36
CA ILE A 177 40.00 -20.39 12.14
C ILE A 177 39.55 -19.36 11.10
N ILE A 178 38.59 -18.49 11.46
CA ILE A 178 37.98 -17.51 10.54
C ILE A 178 39.01 -16.55 9.95
N ASN A 179 39.95 -16.04 10.75
CA ASN A 179 40.88 -15.01 10.29
C ASN A 179 42.06 -15.56 9.51
N ASN A 180 42.55 -16.76 9.85
CA ASN A 180 43.76 -17.32 9.23
C ASN A 180 43.45 -18.31 8.11
N TYR A 181 42.25 -18.91 8.09
CA TYR A 181 41.84 -19.94 7.13
C TYR A 181 40.42 -19.67 6.59
N PRO A 182 40.14 -18.48 6.01
CA PRO A 182 38.79 -18.08 5.61
C PRO A 182 38.17 -18.95 4.50
N ASP A 183 38.99 -19.69 3.75
CA ASP A 183 38.54 -20.57 2.66
C ASP A 183 38.40 -22.05 3.11
N SER A 184 38.49 -22.32 4.41
CA SER A 184 38.37 -23.68 4.97
C SER A 184 36.91 -24.04 5.23
N ASP A 185 36.56 -25.32 5.00
CA ASP A 185 35.25 -25.89 5.34
C ASP A 185 34.95 -25.81 6.86
N SER A 186 35.99 -25.62 7.70
CA SER A 186 35.85 -25.45 9.16
C SER A 186 35.23 -24.10 9.56
N VAL A 187 35.18 -23.11 8.66
CA VAL A 187 34.75 -21.74 8.95
C VAL A 187 33.28 -21.67 9.38
N TYR A 188 32.41 -22.46 8.75
CA TYR A 188 31.00 -22.52 9.12
C TYR A 188 30.82 -22.96 10.58
N MET A 189 31.51 -24.03 10.99
CA MET A 189 31.45 -24.56 12.36
C MET A 189 32.04 -23.58 13.39
N ALA A 190 33.08 -22.84 13.02
CA ALA A 190 33.63 -21.76 13.86
C ALA A 190 32.58 -20.65 14.08
N HIS A 191 31.92 -20.18 13.03
CA HIS A 191 30.84 -19.19 13.14
C HIS A 191 29.66 -19.68 13.96
N LEU A 192 29.25 -20.93 13.74
CA LEU A 192 28.18 -21.56 14.51
C LEU A 192 28.52 -21.62 16.00
N THR A 193 29.75 -22.00 16.35
CA THR A 193 30.22 -22.04 17.73
C THR A 193 30.23 -20.66 18.37
N LEU A 194 30.62 -19.63 17.62
CA LEU A 194 30.52 -18.24 18.08
C LEU A 194 29.07 -17.83 18.36
N CYS A 195 28.10 -18.25 17.54
CA CYS A 195 26.67 -18.01 17.84
C CYS A 195 26.27 -18.59 19.20
N TYR A 196 26.62 -19.83 19.51
CA TYR A 196 26.32 -20.44 20.81
C TYR A 196 26.99 -19.69 21.97
N ASN A 197 28.28 -19.38 21.82
CA ASN A 197 29.07 -18.77 22.89
C ASN A 197 28.70 -17.31 23.16
N TYR A 198 28.45 -16.51 22.12
CA TYR A 198 28.00 -15.13 22.30
C TYR A 198 26.58 -15.03 22.83
N ARG A 199 25.71 -16.01 22.53
CA ARG A 199 24.41 -16.12 23.21
C ARG A 199 24.57 -16.33 24.71
N ILE A 200 25.45 -17.24 25.14
CA ILE A 200 25.70 -17.50 26.57
C ILE A 200 26.29 -16.27 27.25
N LYS A 201 27.21 -15.56 26.57
CA LYS A 201 27.81 -14.31 27.06
C LYS A 201 26.91 -13.09 26.98
N GLU A 202 25.71 -13.21 26.40
CA GLU A 202 24.79 -12.10 26.15
C GLU A 202 25.43 -10.97 25.31
N ASP A 203 26.36 -11.31 24.42
CA ASP A 203 26.95 -10.36 23.46
C ASP A 203 26.12 -10.34 22.17
N TRP A 204 25.05 -9.55 22.22
CA TRP A 204 24.04 -9.53 21.16
C TRP A 204 24.54 -8.99 19.82
N ASN A 205 25.57 -8.12 19.81
CA ASN A 205 26.12 -7.58 18.56
C ASN A 205 26.91 -8.65 17.81
N ASN A 206 27.80 -9.36 18.51
CA ASN A 206 28.56 -10.44 17.90
C ASN A 206 27.67 -11.64 17.59
N LEU A 207 26.67 -11.93 18.43
CA LEU A 207 25.67 -12.94 18.11
C LEU A 207 24.95 -12.62 16.79
N LEU A 208 24.47 -11.39 16.62
CA LEU A 208 23.78 -10.97 15.40
C LEU A 208 24.70 -11.15 14.18
N LEU A 209 25.94 -10.66 14.24
CA LEU A 209 26.93 -10.77 13.17
C LEU A 209 27.14 -12.22 12.71
N HIS A 210 27.33 -13.15 13.64
CA HIS A 210 27.61 -14.53 13.28
C HIS A 210 26.36 -15.31 12.86
N THR A 211 25.17 -14.96 13.40
CA THR A 211 23.91 -15.53 12.89
C THR A 211 23.59 -15.07 11.48
N ASP A 212 23.97 -13.84 11.10
CA ASP A 212 23.84 -13.36 9.71
C ASP A 212 24.67 -14.26 8.77
N TYR A 213 25.96 -14.47 9.08
CA TYR A 213 26.83 -15.35 8.29
C TYR A 213 26.26 -16.76 8.14
N CYS A 214 25.91 -17.43 9.25
CA CYS A 214 25.43 -18.81 9.21
C CYS A 214 24.11 -18.98 8.46
N LEU A 215 23.20 -18.00 8.55
CA LEU A 215 21.93 -18.06 7.82
C LEU A 215 22.13 -17.81 6.33
N ASP A 216 23.00 -16.87 5.95
CA ASP A 216 23.31 -16.58 4.54
C ASP A 216 23.97 -17.82 3.89
N ASP A 217 24.93 -18.45 4.58
CA ASP A 217 25.61 -19.67 4.11
C ASP A 217 24.63 -20.85 3.91
N LEU A 218 23.72 -21.09 4.87
CA LEU A 218 22.67 -22.11 4.74
C LEU A 218 21.72 -21.84 3.57
N ILE A 219 21.41 -20.57 3.31
CA ILE A 219 20.53 -20.18 2.20
C ILE A 219 21.21 -20.46 0.86
N ASP A 220 22.49 -20.14 0.75
CA ASP A 220 23.25 -20.26 -0.50
C ASP A 220 23.62 -21.71 -0.82
N ASN A 221 23.89 -22.55 0.19
CA ASN A 221 24.42 -23.89 -0.01
C ASN A 221 23.37 -25.01 0.01
N GLU A 222 22.24 -24.89 0.74
CA GLU A 222 21.47 -26.09 1.12
C GLU A 222 19.93 -25.96 1.10
N LEU A 223 19.36 -24.80 0.77
CA LEU A 223 17.90 -24.61 0.90
C LEU A 223 17.03 -25.23 -0.21
N VAL A 224 17.61 -25.90 -1.22
CA VAL A 224 16.82 -26.32 -2.40
C VAL A 224 15.88 -27.50 -2.10
N ASP A 225 16.13 -28.36 -1.10
CA ASP A 225 15.24 -29.49 -0.76
C ASP A 225 15.40 -30.01 0.69
N LEU A 226 15.37 -29.13 1.71
CA LEU A 226 15.45 -29.60 3.11
C LEU A 226 14.18 -30.37 3.54
N ASN A 227 14.37 -31.61 3.98
CA ASN A 227 13.34 -32.38 4.67
C ASN A 227 13.23 -31.94 6.14
N ILE A 228 12.02 -31.96 6.70
CA ILE A 228 11.70 -31.43 8.03
C ILE A 228 12.47 -32.14 9.17
N ASP A 229 12.89 -33.38 8.95
CA ASP A 229 13.61 -34.20 9.93
C ASP A 229 15.14 -34.01 9.90
N ASP A 230 15.66 -33.15 9.01
CA ASP A 230 17.08 -32.90 8.84
C ASP A 230 17.65 -32.05 10.00
N ASP A 231 18.87 -32.38 10.45
CA ASP A 231 19.56 -31.61 11.48
C ASP A 231 19.86 -30.18 11.00
N PHE A 232 20.02 -29.98 9.68
CA PHE A 232 20.10 -28.66 9.06
C PHE A 232 18.83 -27.82 9.28
N PHE A 233 17.64 -28.42 9.20
CA PHE A 233 16.40 -27.70 9.44
C PHE A 233 16.28 -27.26 10.91
N LYS A 234 16.65 -28.11 11.86
CA LYS A 234 16.68 -27.77 13.30
C LYS A 234 17.69 -26.65 13.59
N GLN A 235 18.84 -26.68 12.93
CA GLN A 235 19.84 -25.63 13.03
C GLN A 235 19.33 -24.30 12.47
N TYR A 236 18.66 -24.31 11.32
CA TYR A 236 18.04 -23.13 10.72
C TYR A 236 17.03 -22.47 11.67
N ILE A 237 16.17 -23.27 12.31
CA ILE A 237 15.23 -22.79 13.34
C ILE A 237 15.98 -22.17 14.53
N THR A 238 17.01 -22.86 15.04
CA THR A 238 17.80 -22.39 16.18
C THR A 238 18.48 -21.06 15.90
N LEU A 239 19.09 -20.90 14.71
CA LEU A 239 19.74 -19.66 14.29
C LEU A 239 18.73 -18.51 14.16
N ASN A 240 17.52 -18.76 13.65
CA ASN A 240 16.45 -17.76 13.61
C ASN A 240 15.99 -17.35 15.02
N ILE A 241 15.91 -18.27 15.98
CA ILE A 241 15.63 -17.94 17.38
C ILE A 241 16.74 -17.04 17.96
N TYR A 242 18.01 -17.36 17.68
CA TYR A 242 19.16 -16.59 18.19
C TYR A 242 19.18 -15.18 17.60
N ARG A 243 19.02 -15.07 16.28
CA ARG A 243 18.95 -13.79 15.56
C ARG A 243 17.77 -12.95 16.04
N GLY A 244 16.58 -13.55 16.15
CA GLY A 244 15.39 -12.90 16.69
C GLY A 244 15.60 -12.37 18.11
N SER A 245 16.26 -13.16 18.97
CA SER A 245 16.59 -12.76 20.34
C SER A 245 17.61 -11.62 20.40
N ALA A 246 18.68 -11.70 19.59
CA ALA A 246 19.68 -10.63 19.50
C ALA A 246 19.04 -9.31 19.03
N LEU A 247 18.21 -9.36 17.99
CA LEU A 247 17.49 -8.21 17.46
C LEU A 247 16.56 -7.58 18.49
N ASP A 248 15.84 -8.39 19.29
CA ASP A 248 15.00 -7.89 20.38
C ASP A 248 15.83 -7.13 21.41
N ARG A 249 16.94 -7.73 21.86
CA ARG A 249 17.86 -7.12 22.85
C ARG A 249 18.50 -5.83 22.35
N LEU A 250 18.74 -5.74 21.05
CA LEU A 250 19.23 -4.55 20.36
C LEU A 250 18.12 -3.55 19.98
N ASN A 251 16.88 -3.78 20.43
CA ASN A 251 15.71 -2.92 20.21
C ASN A 251 15.25 -2.82 18.74
N PHE A 252 15.56 -3.82 17.92
CA PHE A 252 15.05 -4.00 16.55
C PHE A 252 13.78 -4.87 16.53
N LYS A 253 12.76 -4.45 17.28
CA LYS A 253 11.53 -5.22 17.55
C LYS A 253 10.82 -5.75 16.29
N ASN A 254 10.67 -4.93 15.24
CA ASN A 254 10.03 -5.37 13.99
C ASN A 254 10.78 -6.55 13.35
N ARG A 255 12.12 -6.45 13.24
CA ARG A 255 12.94 -7.52 12.65
C ARG A 255 12.91 -8.76 13.52
N SER A 256 13.00 -8.60 14.84
CA SER A 256 12.85 -9.69 15.81
C SER A 256 11.52 -10.44 15.63
N LEU A 257 10.41 -9.70 15.51
CA LEU A 257 9.09 -10.28 15.30
C LEU A 257 9.02 -11.16 14.04
N GLN A 258 9.65 -10.73 12.93
CA GLN A 258 9.65 -11.53 11.69
C GLN A 258 10.34 -12.88 11.89
N HIS A 259 11.45 -12.94 12.62
CA HIS A 259 12.14 -14.21 12.91
C HIS A 259 11.28 -15.13 13.79
N PHE A 260 10.60 -14.61 14.82
CA PHE A 260 9.73 -15.45 15.65
C PHE A 260 8.47 -15.91 14.93
N LEU A 261 7.91 -15.10 14.02
CA LEU A 261 6.81 -15.52 13.14
C LEU A 261 7.25 -16.68 12.23
N LEU A 262 8.44 -16.56 11.62
CA LEU A 262 9.02 -17.60 10.79
C LEU A 262 9.25 -18.90 11.59
N VAL A 263 9.85 -18.80 12.77
CA VAL A 263 10.05 -19.96 13.65
C VAL A 263 8.72 -20.61 14.00
N ASN A 264 7.69 -19.83 14.34
CA ASN A 264 6.37 -20.33 14.70
C ASN A 264 5.65 -21.04 13.54
N GLU A 265 5.89 -20.59 12.30
CA GLU A 265 5.36 -21.23 11.08
C GLU A 265 6.08 -22.53 10.75
N LEU A 266 7.40 -22.58 10.97
CA LEU A 266 8.24 -23.68 10.50
C LEU A 266 8.46 -24.79 11.55
N THR A 267 8.43 -24.49 12.85
CA THR A 267 8.70 -25.51 13.88
C THR A 267 7.51 -26.45 14.09
N TYR A 268 7.79 -27.75 14.22
CA TYR A 268 6.83 -28.78 14.61
C TYR A 268 6.87 -29.10 16.11
N ASN A 269 7.84 -28.54 16.84
CA ASN A 269 7.98 -28.71 18.27
C ASN A 269 6.99 -27.79 19.00
N GLN A 270 6.00 -28.38 19.68
CA GLN A 270 4.95 -27.64 20.39
C GLN A 270 5.50 -26.69 21.46
N GLU A 271 6.56 -27.07 22.17
CA GLU A 271 7.15 -26.24 23.22
C GLU A 271 7.85 -25.00 22.63
N GLU A 272 8.57 -25.18 21.52
CA GLU A 272 9.22 -24.07 20.81
C GLU A 272 8.19 -23.15 20.15
N GLN A 273 7.12 -23.72 19.60
CA GLN A 273 6.01 -22.96 19.04
C GLN A 273 5.35 -22.10 20.12
N GLU A 274 5.06 -22.67 21.30
CA GLU A 274 4.49 -21.93 22.42
C GLU A 274 5.42 -20.79 22.90
N LYS A 275 6.72 -21.05 23.04
CA LYS A 275 7.71 -20.03 23.41
C LYS A 275 7.77 -18.90 22.37
N SER A 276 7.79 -19.26 21.09
CA SER A 276 7.82 -18.30 19.98
C SER A 276 6.54 -17.47 19.94
N TRP A 277 5.38 -18.10 20.13
CA TRP A 277 4.09 -17.42 20.20
C TRP A 277 4.01 -16.43 21.37
N ASN A 278 4.47 -16.81 22.55
CA ASN A 278 4.54 -15.91 23.70
C ASN A 278 5.43 -14.69 23.40
N LYS A 279 6.56 -14.90 22.72
CA LYS A 279 7.45 -13.80 22.33
C LYS A 279 6.83 -12.90 21.26
N ILE A 280 6.11 -13.48 20.29
CA ILE A 280 5.32 -12.74 19.28
C ILE A 280 4.32 -11.81 19.98
N LEU A 281 3.55 -12.31 20.96
CA LEU A 281 2.58 -11.51 21.69
C LEU A 281 3.24 -10.36 22.48
N GLU A 282 4.37 -10.62 23.13
CA GLU A 282 5.15 -9.59 23.83
C GLU A 282 5.62 -8.48 22.88
N LEU A 283 6.22 -8.86 21.74
CA LEU A 283 6.72 -7.94 20.73
C LEU A 283 5.59 -7.12 20.10
N LYS A 284 4.44 -7.73 19.80
CA LYS A 284 3.27 -7.01 19.26
C LYS A 284 2.76 -5.94 20.23
N LYS A 285 2.67 -6.24 21.53
CA LYS A 285 2.27 -5.25 22.55
C LYS A 285 3.26 -4.09 22.65
N ALA A 286 4.55 -4.39 22.60
CA ALA A 286 5.60 -3.38 22.59
C ALA A 286 5.52 -2.50 21.33
N LEU A 287 5.32 -3.10 20.15
CA LEU A 287 5.17 -2.40 18.88
C LEU A 287 3.89 -1.56 18.84
N LYS A 288 2.78 -2.03 19.41
CA LYS A 288 1.56 -1.24 19.55
C LYS A 288 1.82 0.06 20.32
N SER A 289 2.59 -0.02 21.41
CA SER A 289 3.00 1.17 22.17
C SER A 289 3.91 2.09 21.34
N ASP A 290 4.83 1.52 20.56
CA ASP A 290 5.69 2.30 19.66
C ASP A 290 4.87 2.99 18.55
N PHE A 291 3.79 2.37 18.07
CA PHE A 291 2.89 2.98 17.09
C PHE A 291 2.40 4.33 17.58
N ASP A 292 1.94 4.43 18.83
CA ASP A 292 1.41 5.67 19.38
C ASP A 292 2.44 6.80 19.38
N THR A 293 3.73 6.48 19.47
CA THR A 293 4.85 7.43 19.42
C THR A 293 5.25 7.88 18.02
N LEU A 294 4.76 7.23 16.95
CA LEU A 294 5.09 7.62 15.57
C LEU A 294 4.47 8.97 15.21
N ASN A 295 5.18 9.74 14.39
CA ASN A 295 4.68 11.01 13.86
C ASN A 295 3.56 10.78 12.83
N SER A 296 2.68 11.78 12.63
CA SER A 296 1.56 11.69 11.69
C SER A 296 2.00 11.42 10.24
N SER A 297 3.22 11.80 9.85
CA SER A 297 3.80 11.48 8.53
C SER A 297 4.04 9.98 8.33
N ASP A 298 4.40 9.28 9.40
CA ASP A 298 4.77 7.88 9.39
C ASP A 298 3.53 7.00 9.58
N LYS A 299 2.42 7.60 10.03
CA LYS A 299 1.09 6.99 10.22
C LYS A 299 0.14 7.27 9.04
N LYS A 300 0.67 7.57 7.85
CA LYS A 300 -0.18 7.96 6.71
C LYS A 300 -0.96 6.80 6.12
N PHE A 301 -0.33 5.64 6.00
CA PHE A 301 -0.88 4.47 5.35
C PHE A 301 -0.72 3.26 6.24
N LEU A 302 -1.77 2.46 6.35
CA LEU A 302 -1.71 1.21 7.09
C LEU A 302 -2.46 0.08 6.38
N VAL A 303 -2.05 -1.14 6.68
CA VAL A 303 -2.77 -2.37 6.35
C VAL A 303 -3.02 -3.11 7.65
N VAL A 304 -4.21 -3.68 7.78
CA VAL A 304 -4.52 -4.61 8.88
C VAL A 304 -4.27 -6.03 8.40
N ASP A 305 -3.47 -6.78 9.15
CA ASP A 305 -3.18 -8.19 8.90
C ASP A 305 -3.66 -9.02 10.11
N GLU A 306 -3.99 -10.29 9.91
CA GLU A 306 -4.40 -11.16 11.02
C GLU A 306 -3.27 -11.28 12.05
N VAL A 307 -2.06 -11.61 11.60
CA VAL A 307 -0.95 -11.99 12.48
C VAL A 307 0.24 -11.03 12.37
N ARG A 308 0.53 -10.49 11.20
CA ARG A 308 1.75 -9.69 10.98
C ARG A 308 1.65 -8.30 11.60
N MET A 309 2.80 -7.77 11.98
CA MET A 309 2.96 -6.39 12.41
C MET A 309 4.31 -5.88 11.92
N ASP A 310 4.33 -4.70 11.34
CA ASP A 310 5.52 -4.07 10.81
C ASP A 310 5.39 -2.55 10.88
N LEU A 311 6.15 -1.96 11.79
CA LEU A 311 6.19 -0.52 12.00
C LEU A 311 7.49 0.12 11.49
N ASP A 312 8.22 -0.53 10.58
CA ASP A 312 9.51 -0.04 10.10
C ASP A 312 9.39 1.39 9.56
N LYS A 313 10.14 2.33 10.15
CA LYS A 313 10.06 3.76 9.85
C LYS A 313 10.47 4.07 8.40
N GLU A 314 11.28 3.22 7.77
CA GLU A 314 11.70 3.40 6.38
C GLU A 314 10.58 3.07 5.39
N LYS A 315 9.63 2.21 5.78
CA LYS A 315 8.45 1.85 5.00
C LYS A 315 7.37 2.92 5.10
N LEU A 316 6.72 3.20 4.00
CA LEU A 316 5.58 4.12 3.93
C LEU A 316 4.32 3.49 4.54
N ILE A 317 4.10 2.19 4.31
CA ILE A 317 2.93 1.45 4.79
C ILE A 317 3.29 0.77 6.11
N LYS A 318 2.48 1.00 7.15
CA LYS A 318 2.57 0.26 8.41
C LYS A 318 1.63 -0.93 8.39
N VAL A 319 2.09 -2.09 8.86
CA VAL A 319 1.24 -3.26 9.05
C VAL A 319 0.89 -3.36 10.52
N ILE A 320 -0.39 -3.40 10.85
CA ILE A 320 -0.87 -3.60 12.21
C ILE A 320 -1.59 -4.94 12.31
N SER A 321 -1.37 -5.65 13.42
CA SER A 321 -2.08 -6.90 13.68
C SER A 321 -3.48 -6.60 14.19
N LYS A 322 -4.46 -7.36 13.71
CA LYS A 322 -5.87 -7.27 14.09
C LYS A 322 -6.10 -7.49 15.59
N ASP A 323 -5.27 -8.31 16.23
CA ASP A 323 -5.35 -8.60 17.66
C ASP A 323 -4.80 -7.45 18.53
N GLU A 324 -3.92 -6.62 17.98
CA GLU A 324 -3.21 -5.55 18.69
C GLU A 324 -3.37 -4.20 17.99
N ILE A 325 -4.61 -3.86 17.62
CA ILE A 325 -4.93 -2.57 17.01
C ILE A 325 -4.65 -1.43 18.02
N PRO A 326 -3.86 -0.41 17.63
CA PRO A 326 -3.64 0.81 18.42
C PRO A 326 -4.92 1.62 18.64
N GLU A 327 -4.89 2.73 19.38
CA GLU A 327 -6.06 3.59 19.62
C GLU A 327 -6.45 4.42 18.38
N ILE A 328 -6.88 3.73 17.32
CA ILE A 328 -7.29 4.29 16.03
C ILE A 328 -8.72 3.87 15.69
N LYS A 329 -9.37 4.69 14.87
CA LYS A 329 -10.78 4.59 14.48
C LYS A 329 -10.89 4.30 13.00
N PHE A 330 -11.85 3.45 12.69
CA PHE A 330 -12.24 3.08 11.33
C PHE A 330 -13.75 3.30 11.14
N PRO A 331 -14.23 3.38 9.88
CA PRO A 331 -15.65 3.35 9.57
C PRO A 331 -16.32 2.05 10.04
N VAL A 332 -17.65 2.02 10.02
CA VAL A 332 -18.40 0.82 10.38
C VAL A 332 -18.08 -0.33 9.43
N LEU A 333 -18.01 -1.56 9.98
CA LEU A 333 -17.50 -2.77 9.34
C LEU A 333 -16.01 -2.79 8.99
N HIS A 334 -15.26 -1.79 9.45
CA HIS A 334 -13.81 -1.78 9.41
C HIS A 334 -13.24 -1.87 10.85
N PRO A 335 -11.98 -2.33 11.01
CA PRO A 335 -11.07 -2.73 9.95
C PRO A 335 -11.35 -4.13 9.38
N GLN A 336 -11.12 -4.25 8.08
CA GLN A 336 -10.99 -5.48 7.33
C GLN A 336 -9.51 -5.74 7.07
N THR A 337 -9.13 -7.01 7.11
CA THR A 337 -7.79 -7.45 6.73
C THR A 337 -7.57 -7.24 5.24
N GLU A 338 -6.29 -7.12 4.86
CA GLU A 338 -5.87 -7.00 3.45
C GLU A 338 -6.36 -5.73 2.71
N VAL A 339 -7.00 -4.82 3.44
CA VAL A 339 -7.41 -3.51 2.94
C VAL A 339 -6.34 -2.48 3.28
N LEU A 340 -5.94 -1.67 2.29
CA LEU A 340 -5.12 -0.49 2.50
C LEU A 340 -5.99 0.64 3.05
N TYR A 341 -5.53 1.28 4.12
CA TYR A 341 -6.16 2.45 4.71
C TYR A 341 -5.23 3.66 4.65
N ALA A 342 -5.82 4.85 4.64
CA ALA A 342 -5.10 6.10 4.79
C ALA A 342 -5.71 6.96 5.91
N SER A 343 -4.86 7.66 6.66
CA SER A 343 -5.30 8.55 7.73
C SER A 343 -5.99 9.80 7.18
N HIS A 344 -7.00 10.30 7.87
CA HIS A 344 -7.64 11.59 7.56
C HIS A 344 -6.60 12.72 7.67
N PRO A 345 -6.58 13.71 6.76
CA PRO A 345 -5.56 14.76 6.75
C PRO A 345 -5.53 15.69 7.98
N TYR A 346 -6.61 15.74 8.77
CA TYR A 346 -6.86 16.74 9.81
C TYR A 346 -7.46 16.15 11.11
N LYS A 347 -7.96 14.90 11.06
CA LYS A 347 -8.43 14.17 12.26
C LYS A 347 -7.41 13.10 12.60
N GLU A 348 -6.78 13.24 13.76
CA GLU A 348 -5.84 12.24 14.25
C GLU A 348 -6.53 10.90 14.48
N ASN A 349 -5.78 9.82 14.27
CA ASN A 349 -6.21 8.45 14.54
C ASN A 349 -7.48 8.01 13.82
N LEU A 350 -7.93 8.69 12.76
CA LEU A 350 -9.06 8.27 11.93
C LEU A 350 -8.55 7.81 10.56
N TYR A 351 -8.93 6.61 10.14
CA TYR A 351 -8.48 6.00 8.90
C TYR A 351 -9.64 5.59 8.02
N PHE A 352 -9.51 5.80 6.71
CA PHE A 352 -10.49 5.37 5.72
C PHE A 352 -9.91 4.34 4.76
N PRO A 353 -10.72 3.41 4.23
CA PRO A 353 -10.30 2.53 3.15
C PRO A 353 -9.79 3.36 1.97
N PHE A 354 -8.60 3.02 1.47
CA PHE A 354 -7.94 3.78 0.41
C PHE A 354 -8.73 3.75 -0.90
N SER A 355 -9.46 2.67 -1.16
CA SER A 355 -10.31 2.51 -2.35
C SER A 355 -11.45 3.53 -2.43
N SER A 356 -11.97 4.00 -1.29
CA SER A 356 -13.08 4.96 -1.21
C SER A 356 -12.66 6.31 -0.59
N LEU A 357 -11.36 6.51 -0.35
CA LEU A 357 -10.82 7.66 0.38
C LEU A 357 -11.19 9.01 -0.26
N GLU A 358 -10.99 9.14 -1.57
CA GLU A 358 -11.26 10.39 -2.30
C GLU A 358 -12.72 10.79 -2.17
N GLU A 359 -13.65 9.86 -2.41
CA GLU A 359 -15.08 10.11 -2.32
C GLU A 359 -15.51 10.45 -0.88
N MET A 360 -15.05 9.69 0.11
CA MET A 360 -15.43 9.90 1.52
C MET A 360 -14.97 11.27 2.03
N LEU A 361 -13.70 11.63 1.80
CA LEU A 361 -13.17 12.92 2.25
C LEU A 361 -13.77 14.09 1.47
N PHE A 362 -14.02 13.93 0.17
CA PHE A 362 -14.63 14.97 -0.64
C PHE A 362 -16.08 15.25 -0.19
N ARG A 363 -16.83 14.20 0.15
CA ARG A 363 -18.16 14.34 0.75
C ARG A 363 -18.11 15.05 2.08
N GLU A 364 -17.23 14.63 2.99
CA GLU A 364 -17.10 15.26 4.32
C GLU A 364 -16.80 16.76 4.19
N ARG A 365 -15.93 17.12 3.23
CA ARG A 365 -15.63 18.51 2.91
C ARG A 365 -16.85 19.28 2.39
N ILE A 366 -17.63 18.70 1.48
CA ILE A 366 -18.86 19.33 0.98
C ILE A 366 -19.86 19.54 2.13
N ASP A 367 -20.11 18.50 2.93
CA ASP A 367 -21.07 18.55 4.01
C ASP A 367 -20.71 19.63 5.03
N GLU A 368 -19.42 19.75 5.38
CA GLU A 368 -18.94 20.81 6.25
C GLU A 368 -19.11 22.21 5.63
N PHE A 369 -18.81 22.38 4.35
CA PHE A 369 -19.03 23.65 3.66
C PHE A 369 -20.51 24.05 3.66
N LEU A 370 -21.40 23.10 3.37
CA LEU A 370 -22.85 23.32 3.37
C LEU A 370 -23.36 23.64 4.78
N HIS A 371 -22.82 22.98 5.80
CA HIS A 371 -23.12 23.32 7.19
C HIS A 371 -22.69 24.74 7.53
N LEU A 372 -21.46 25.12 7.18
CA LEU A 372 -20.93 26.47 7.38
C LEU A 372 -21.81 27.54 6.74
N VAL A 373 -22.15 27.41 5.44
CA VAL A 373 -22.94 28.44 4.74
C VAL A 373 -24.37 28.56 5.29
N ARG A 374 -24.95 27.47 5.80
CA ARG A 374 -26.26 27.50 6.46
C ARG A 374 -26.20 28.27 7.77
N CYS A 375 -25.18 28.05 8.60
CA CYS A 375 -24.96 28.81 9.84
C CYS A 375 -24.60 30.28 9.58
N LEU A 376 -24.05 30.57 8.40
CA LEU A 376 -23.85 31.91 7.88
C LEU A 376 -25.11 32.56 7.26
N GLY A 377 -26.24 31.86 7.28
CA GLY A 377 -27.56 32.38 6.92
C GLY A 377 -27.87 32.33 5.42
N ALA A 378 -27.46 31.25 4.75
CA ALA A 378 -27.87 30.97 3.37
C ALA A 378 -29.40 30.78 3.27
N VAL A 379 -30.03 31.45 2.30
CA VAL A 379 -31.45 31.30 1.94
C VAL A 379 -31.64 30.53 0.65
N GLU A 380 -30.59 30.41 -0.15
CA GLU A 380 -30.57 29.59 -1.35
C GLU A 380 -29.18 29.00 -1.55
N ILE A 381 -29.14 27.71 -1.88
CA ILE A 381 -27.93 27.00 -2.27
C ILE A 381 -28.23 26.28 -3.58
N GLN A 382 -27.43 26.58 -4.60
CA GLN A 382 -27.42 25.89 -5.87
C GLN A 382 -26.11 25.12 -6.01
N ILE A 383 -26.20 23.81 -6.23
CA ILE A 383 -25.05 22.93 -6.46
C ILE A 383 -25.10 22.46 -7.90
N GLU A 384 -24.02 22.63 -8.63
CA GLU A 384 -23.86 22.16 -10.00
C GLU A 384 -22.70 21.17 -10.08
N PHE A 385 -22.99 19.96 -10.55
CA PHE A 385 -21.99 18.94 -10.81
C PHE A 385 -21.25 19.23 -12.12
N LYS A 386 -19.94 19.46 -12.06
CA LYS A 386 -19.13 19.80 -13.24
C LYS A 386 -18.34 18.63 -13.81
N LYS A 387 -17.83 17.72 -12.96
CA LYS A 387 -16.88 16.67 -13.37
C LYS A 387 -16.79 15.55 -12.32
N GLY A 388 -16.50 14.34 -12.78
CA GLY A 388 -16.14 13.16 -11.97
C GLY A 388 -17.24 12.10 -11.91
N LYS A 389 -17.09 11.10 -11.04
CA LYS A 389 -18.13 10.14 -10.64
C LYS A 389 -18.23 10.10 -9.12
N LEU A 390 -19.44 10.09 -8.58
CA LEU A 390 -19.72 9.75 -7.18
C LEU A 390 -20.72 8.60 -7.15
N THR A 391 -20.63 7.73 -6.14
CA THR A 391 -21.59 6.64 -5.91
C THR A 391 -22.89 7.13 -5.25
N THR A 392 -23.04 8.45 -5.07
CA THR A 392 -24.19 9.06 -4.40
C THR A 392 -25.38 9.20 -5.33
N THR A 393 -26.56 8.86 -4.84
CA THR A 393 -27.81 9.18 -5.54
C THR A 393 -28.20 10.65 -5.37
N SER A 394 -28.94 11.22 -6.33
CA SER A 394 -29.52 12.57 -6.20
C SER A 394 -30.41 12.73 -4.96
N GLU A 395 -31.04 11.64 -4.50
CA GLU A 395 -31.90 11.61 -3.32
C GLU A 395 -31.11 11.71 -2.00
N GLU A 396 -29.93 11.09 -1.91
CA GLU A 396 -29.06 11.20 -0.73
C GLU A 396 -28.47 12.60 -0.57
N ILE A 397 -28.11 13.25 -1.69
CA ILE A 397 -27.65 14.65 -1.68
C ILE A 397 -28.81 15.55 -1.23
N GLN A 398 -30.04 15.33 -1.72
CA GLN A 398 -31.21 16.10 -1.25
C GLN A 398 -31.50 15.89 0.25
N LYS A 399 -31.35 14.65 0.76
CA LYS A 399 -31.56 14.31 2.18
C LYS A 399 -30.50 14.89 3.11
N ALA A 400 -29.22 14.86 2.72
CA ALA A 400 -28.12 15.42 3.51
C ALA A 400 -28.30 16.93 3.74
N ILE A 401 -28.84 17.64 2.75
CA ILE A 401 -29.03 19.09 2.82
C ILE A 401 -30.39 19.46 3.49
N GLY A 402 -31.37 18.54 3.55
CA GLY A 402 -32.70 18.81 4.13
C GLY A 402 -32.88 18.68 5.65
N GLY A 403 -32.02 17.94 6.38
CA GLY A 403 -32.29 17.53 7.78
C GLY A 403 -31.53 18.29 8.88
N HIS A 404 -32.21 18.63 9.99
CA HIS A 404 -31.69 19.30 11.18
C HIS A 404 -30.74 18.47 12.06
N VAL A 405 -29.74 19.17 12.64
CA VAL A 405 -29.16 19.09 14.00
C VAL A 405 -29.11 17.72 14.69
N GLY A 406 -27.89 17.26 14.98
CA GLY A 406 -27.64 16.33 16.10
C GLY A 406 -27.51 14.85 15.74
N ARG A 407 -26.79 14.50 14.67
CA ARG A 407 -26.17 13.18 14.62
C ARG A 407 -24.71 13.31 15.02
N GLU A 408 -24.41 12.96 16.26
CA GLU A 408 -23.24 12.11 16.48
C GLU A 408 -23.37 10.98 15.47
N PHE A 409 -22.50 10.94 14.47
CA PHE A 409 -22.43 9.84 13.52
C PHE A 409 -22.08 8.57 14.29
N LYS A 410 -23.09 7.90 14.88
CA LYS A 410 -23.11 6.45 14.93
C LYS A 410 -23.07 6.05 13.46
N GLY A 411 -21.88 5.64 13.02
CA GLY A 411 -21.65 5.29 11.64
C GLY A 411 -22.77 4.39 11.15
N VAL A 412 -23.14 4.59 9.89
CA VAL A 412 -24.16 3.79 9.22
C VAL A 412 -23.82 2.33 9.49
N GLY A 413 -24.67 1.69 10.29
CA GLY A 413 -24.71 0.26 10.49
C GLY A 413 -24.88 -0.36 9.12
N ILE A 414 -23.79 -0.78 8.52
CA ILE A 414 -23.84 -1.68 7.37
C ILE A 414 -24.19 -3.05 7.98
N SER A 415 -25.48 -3.32 8.09
CA SER A 415 -25.97 -4.65 8.45
C SER A 415 -25.94 -5.52 7.19
N ALA A 416 -25.11 -6.57 7.22
CA ALA A 416 -25.27 -7.92 6.67
C ALA A 416 -25.89 -8.22 5.27
N ASP A 417 -26.45 -7.27 4.52
CA ASP A 417 -27.20 -7.53 3.28
C ASP A 417 -26.46 -7.10 2.00
N LEU A 418 -25.21 -6.65 2.10
CA LEU A 418 -24.46 -6.11 0.97
C LEU A 418 -24.03 -7.12 -0.11
N GLN A 419 -24.10 -8.43 0.14
CA GLN A 419 -23.85 -9.41 -0.94
C GLN A 419 -25.09 -9.67 -1.82
N ALA A 420 -26.29 -9.28 -1.38
CA ALA A 420 -27.53 -9.46 -2.14
C ALA A 420 -27.99 -8.18 -2.86
N GLU A 421 -27.61 -6.99 -2.37
CA GLU A 421 -28.01 -5.71 -2.95
C GLU A 421 -27.09 -5.14 -4.04
N GLU A 422 -25.89 -5.70 -4.23
CA GLU A 422 -24.97 -5.32 -5.32
C GLU A 422 -25.60 -5.45 -6.74
N LYS A 423 -26.66 -6.25 -6.87
CA LYS A 423 -27.37 -6.46 -8.15
C LYS A 423 -28.61 -5.58 -8.37
N ARG A 424 -29.07 -4.76 -7.41
CA ARG A 424 -30.37 -4.07 -7.55
C ARG A 424 -30.38 -2.56 -7.35
N ILE A 425 -29.31 -1.95 -6.83
CA ILE A 425 -29.27 -0.49 -6.63
C ILE A 425 -27.97 0.08 -7.20
N ASN A 426 -27.87 0.15 -8.53
CA ASN A 426 -26.82 0.91 -9.21
C ASN A 426 -27.48 1.86 -10.21
N LYS A 427 -27.67 3.12 -9.80
CA LYS A 427 -27.76 4.26 -10.71
C LYS A 427 -26.60 5.19 -10.39
N ASN A 428 -25.46 4.90 -11.01
CA ASN A 428 -24.26 5.74 -10.99
C ASN A 428 -24.59 7.11 -11.62
N LEU A 429 -24.07 8.21 -11.06
CA LEU A 429 -23.91 9.45 -11.81
C LEU A 429 -22.78 9.21 -12.83
N ASN A 430 -23.14 8.75 -14.02
CA ASN A 430 -22.18 8.50 -15.11
C ASN A 430 -21.63 9.82 -15.66
N SER A 431 -20.50 9.75 -16.36
CA SER A 431 -19.83 10.88 -17.04
C SER A 431 -20.72 11.70 -18.00
N ASP A 432 -21.90 11.18 -18.36
CA ASP A 432 -22.89 11.87 -19.20
C ASP A 432 -23.85 12.79 -18.41
N ASP A 433 -23.77 12.82 -17.08
CA ASP A 433 -24.63 13.62 -16.18
C ASP A 433 -23.99 14.98 -15.79
N SER A 434 -23.00 15.43 -16.57
CA SER A 434 -22.41 16.76 -16.46
C SER A 434 -23.50 17.82 -16.62
N GLY A 435 -23.99 18.39 -15.51
CA GLY A 435 -25.10 19.34 -15.53
C GLY A 435 -26.18 19.10 -14.47
N LEU A 436 -26.10 18.06 -13.63
CA LEU A 436 -26.98 17.91 -12.47
C LEU A 436 -26.93 19.19 -11.61
N LYS A 437 -28.09 19.84 -11.48
CA LYS A 437 -28.26 21.07 -10.71
C LYS A 437 -29.27 20.82 -9.60
N ILE A 438 -28.82 20.98 -8.37
CA ILE A 438 -29.67 20.90 -7.18
C ILE A 438 -29.87 22.32 -6.70
N LEU A 439 -31.12 22.77 -6.63
CA LEU A 439 -31.50 24.05 -6.05
C LEU A 439 -32.27 23.79 -4.75
N GLN A 440 -31.84 24.43 -3.67
CA GLN A 440 -32.57 24.40 -2.41
C GLN A 440 -32.74 25.81 -1.85
N THR A 441 -33.95 26.09 -1.40
CA THR A 441 -34.31 27.36 -0.75
C THR A 441 -34.66 27.09 0.71
N PHE A 442 -34.15 27.94 1.60
CA PHE A 442 -34.39 27.86 3.03
C PHE A 442 -35.19 29.08 3.50
N PRO A 443 -36.00 28.93 4.56
CA PRO A 443 -36.61 30.07 5.22
C PRO A 443 -35.55 31.05 5.72
N SER A 444 -35.90 32.33 5.76
CA SER A 444 -35.12 33.39 6.37
C SER A 444 -34.59 32.99 7.76
N PRO A 445 -33.26 32.89 7.96
CA PRO A 445 -32.67 32.51 9.23
C PRO A 445 -33.14 33.42 10.38
N ASN A 446 -33.45 32.81 11.53
CA ASN A 446 -33.84 33.53 12.75
C ASN A 446 -32.64 33.90 13.63
N THR A 447 -31.45 33.38 13.32
CA THR A 447 -30.20 33.62 14.04
C THR A 447 -29.24 34.48 13.21
N SER A 448 -28.43 35.28 13.89
CA SER A 448 -27.32 36.01 13.28
C SER A 448 -26.30 35.04 12.67
N PRO A 449 -25.67 35.36 11.52
CA PRO A 449 -24.59 34.56 10.96
C PRO A 449 -23.51 34.27 12.02
N TYR A 450 -23.19 32.99 12.20
CA TYR A 450 -22.20 32.54 13.18
C TYR A 450 -21.30 31.44 12.61
N LEU A 451 -20.18 31.20 13.29
CA LEU A 451 -19.27 30.10 12.98
C LEU A 451 -19.65 28.89 13.87
N PRO A 452 -19.97 27.73 13.30
CA PRO A 452 -20.11 26.49 14.06
C PRO A 452 -18.82 26.10 14.79
N ASP A 453 -18.96 25.43 15.93
CA ASP A 453 -17.82 25.02 16.77
C ASP A 453 -17.20 23.68 16.33
N ASP A 454 -17.85 22.93 15.43
CA ASP A 454 -17.54 21.54 15.05
C ASP A 454 -16.93 21.38 13.65
N LEU A 455 -16.16 22.37 13.19
CA LEU A 455 -15.56 22.37 11.85
C LEU A 455 -14.14 21.77 11.84
N THR A 456 -13.85 20.91 10.86
CA THR A 456 -12.56 20.26 10.65
C THR A 456 -11.79 20.88 9.48
N TRP A 457 -12.43 21.02 8.31
CA TRP A 457 -11.84 21.52 7.07
C TRP A 457 -11.64 23.03 7.09
N TYR A 458 -12.58 23.80 7.66
CA TYR A 458 -12.58 25.27 7.70
C TYR A 458 -11.23 25.90 8.12
N HIS A 459 -10.52 25.29 9.06
CA HIS A 459 -9.24 25.79 9.55
C HIS A 459 -8.12 25.77 8.49
N ASN A 460 -8.28 24.94 7.45
CA ASN A 460 -7.34 24.76 6.35
C ASN A 460 -7.86 25.32 5.03
N GLU A 461 -9.00 26.03 5.04
CA GLU A 461 -9.69 26.56 3.85
C GLU A 461 -9.75 28.09 3.87
N PRO A 462 -8.74 28.79 3.29
CA PRO A 462 -8.69 30.25 3.30
C PRO A 462 -9.90 30.92 2.61
N SER A 463 -10.47 30.29 1.57
CA SER A 463 -11.67 30.81 0.90
C SER A 463 -12.86 30.83 1.87
N TRP A 464 -13.04 29.79 2.68
CA TRP A 464 -14.13 29.69 3.65
C TRP A 464 -13.94 30.67 4.81
N GLN A 465 -12.71 30.88 5.25
CA GLN A 465 -12.38 31.89 6.27
C GLN A 465 -12.68 33.31 5.77
N ASN A 466 -12.34 33.61 4.51
CA ASN A 466 -12.67 34.89 3.87
C ASN A 466 -14.19 35.05 3.69
N LEU A 467 -14.89 34.00 3.26
CA LEU A 467 -16.35 33.96 3.18
C LEU A 467 -16.97 34.35 4.52
N LYS A 468 -16.58 33.68 5.62
CA LYS A 468 -17.06 34.00 6.96
C LYS A 468 -16.76 35.45 7.33
N LYS A 469 -15.55 35.94 7.06
CA LYS A 469 -15.15 37.32 7.35
C LYS A 469 -16.04 38.33 6.62
N PHE A 470 -16.19 38.19 5.31
CA PHE A 470 -17.01 39.09 4.50
C PHE A 470 -18.50 38.98 4.83
N ARG A 471 -18.97 37.80 5.20
CA ARG A 471 -20.37 37.61 5.58
C ARG A 471 -20.71 38.30 6.89
N VAL A 472 -19.84 38.19 7.90
CA VAL A 472 -20.06 38.76 9.24
C VAL A 472 -19.76 40.26 9.28
N GLN A 473 -18.78 40.74 8.52
CA GLN A 473 -18.33 42.14 8.56
C GLN A 473 -18.89 43.02 7.44
N GLY A 474 -19.22 42.43 6.28
CA GLY A 474 -19.46 43.17 5.03
C GLY A 474 -20.77 42.88 4.33
N GLY A 475 -21.69 42.12 4.95
CA GLY A 475 -23.03 41.88 4.40
C GLY A 475 -23.05 41.12 3.06
N LEU A 476 -22.08 40.24 2.81
CA LEU A 476 -22.01 39.44 1.58
C LEU A 476 -23.36 38.73 1.31
N LEU A 477 -23.98 39.03 0.16
CA LEU A 477 -25.28 38.48 -0.24
C LEU A 477 -25.17 37.31 -1.22
N HIS A 478 -24.08 37.21 -1.95
CA HIS A 478 -23.86 36.16 -2.94
C HIS A 478 -22.43 35.64 -2.82
N HIS A 479 -22.26 34.33 -2.87
CA HIS A 479 -20.96 33.66 -2.92
C HIS A 479 -20.98 32.54 -3.93
N ARG A 480 -19.84 32.25 -4.54
CA ARG A 480 -19.65 31.04 -5.34
C ARG A 480 -18.36 30.37 -4.89
N GLU A 481 -18.45 29.07 -4.61
CA GLU A 481 -17.34 28.24 -4.22
C GLU A 481 -17.23 27.05 -5.17
N THR A 482 -16.02 26.77 -5.67
CA THR A 482 -15.75 25.57 -6.44
C THR A 482 -14.95 24.60 -5.59
N LEU A 483 -15.56 23.47 -5.23
CA LEU A 483 -14.90 22.41 -4.48
C LEU A 483 -14.36 21.35 -5.45
N THR A 484 -13.12 20.92 -5.23
CA THR A 484 -12.45 19.91 -6.05
C THR A 484 -11.80 18.83 -5.19
N SER A 485 -11.82 17.59 -5.65
CA SER A 485 -11.12 16.48 -4.99
C SER A 485 -9.60 16.53 -5.19
N LYS A 486 -9.08 17.34 -6.13
CA LYS A 486 -7.63 17.49 -6.38
C LYS A 486 -6.83 17.84 -5.14
N GLU A 487 -7.40 18.60 -4.21
CA GLU A 487 -6.70 18.99 -2.99
C GLU A 487 -6.48 17.78 -2.06
N ILE A 488 -7.44 16.86 -2.03
CA ILE A 488 -7.31 15.56 -1.36
C ILE A 488 -6.25 14.72 -2.09
N THR A 489 -6.32 14.62 -3.42
CA THR A 489 -5.32 13.89 -4.22
C THR A 489 -3.90 14.40 -3.97
N LYS A 490 -3.70 15.72 -3.92
CA LYS A 490 -2.37 16.33 -3.67
C LYS A 490 -1.78 15.93 -2.33
N PHE A 491 -2.61 15.72 -1.30
CA PHE A 491 -2.14 15.32 0.03
C PHE A 491 -1.53 13.90 0.03
N TYR A 492 -2.09 12.98 -0.76
CA TYR A 492 -1.67 11.56 -0.81
C TYR A 492 -0.76 11.20 -1.99
N SER A 493 -0.91 11.84 -3.15
CA SER A 493 -0.18 11.53 -4.40
C SER A 493 1.33 11.75 -4.34
N LYS A 494 1.83 12.56 -3.40
CA LYS A 494 3.28 12.77 -3.22
C LYS A 494 4.06 11.47 -3.01
N ASN A 495 3.38 10.43 -2.52
CA ASN A 495 3.98 9.13 -2.22
C ASN A 495 3.53 8.01 -3.19
N GLU A 496 2.86 8.32 -4.30
CA GLU A 496 2.18 7.32 -5.14
C GLU A 496 3.12 6.24 -5.70
N SER A 497 4.30 6.61 -6.20
CA SER A 497 5.27 5.65 -6.75
C SER A 497 5.82 4.71 -5.68
N LYS A 498 6.21 5.24 -4.52
CA LYS A 498 6.69 4.44 -3.38
C LYS A 498 5.56 3.57 -2.80
N LEU A 499 4.34 4.10 -2.70
CA LEU A 499 3.16 3.37 -2.26
C LEU A 499 2.86 2.19 -3.19
N SER A 500 2.91 2.40 -4.50
CA SER A 500 2.74 1.33 -5.50
C SER A 500 3.78 0.22 -5.34
N ILE A 501 5.06 0.57 -5.17
CA ILE A 501 6.13 -0.41 -4.96
C ILE A 501 5.93 -1.21 -3.67
N GLU A 502 5.63 -0.54 -2.55
CA GLU A 502 5.46 -1.22 -1.27
C GLU A 502 4.20 -2.10 -1.24
N VAL A 503 3.11 -1.67 -1.86
CA VAL A 503 1.92 -2.53 -2.01
C VAL A 503 2.25 -3.78 -2.83
N LYS A 504 2.97 -3.66 -3.95
CA LYS A 504 3.42 -4.84 -4.73
C LYS A 504 4.29 -5.78 -3.89
N ALA A 505 5.20 -5.22 -3.08
CA ALA A 505 6.05 -6.02 -2.19
C ALA A 505 5.21 -6.78 -1.14
N LEU A 506 4.19 -6.13 -0.56
CA LEU A 506 3.26 -6.79 0.37
C LEU A 506 2.49 -7.92 -0.30
N ILE A 507 1.93 -7.72 -1.51
CA ILE A 507 1.23 -8.77 -2.26
C ILE A 507 2.16 -9.98 -2.48
N THR A 508 3.38 -9.71 -2.96
CA THR A 508 4.35 -10.76 -3.34
C THR A 508 4.81 -11.57 -2.13
N ASN A 509 5.13 -10.89 -1.02
CA ASN A 509 5.75 -11.53 0.14
C ASN A 509 4.73 -12.17 1.10
N ALA A 510 3.48 -11.69 1.09
CA ALA A 510 2.51 -12.07 2.12
C ALA A 510 1.48 -13.11 1.64
N LYS A 511 1.53 -13.54 0.36
CA LYS A 511 0.47 -14.33 -0.31
C LYS A 511 -0.93 -13.71 -0.12
N LEU A 512 -0.99 -12.39 0.09
CA LEU A 512 -2.25 -11.69 0.23
C LEU A 512 -2.88 -11.62 -1.16
N ASP A 513 -4.11 -12.10 -1.32
CA ASP A 513 -4.84 -12.12 -2.59
C ASP A 513 -5.43 -10.72 -2.88
N ILE A 514 -4.58 -9.71 -2.80
CA ILE A 514 -4.99 -8.32 -2.96
C ILE A 514 -4.92 -7.96 -4.43
N ASN A 515 -6.06 -7.66 -5.02
CA ASN A 515 -6.16 -7.07 -6.37
C ASN A 515 -5.74 -5.56 -6.37
N THR A 516 -4.69 -5.18 -5.63
CA THR A 516 -4.37 -3.79 -5.26
C THR A 516 -3.70 -2.94 -6.34
N GLU A 517 -3.04 -3.54 -7.33
CA GLU A 517 -2.47 -2.77 -8.46
C GLU A 517 -3.55 -1.96 -9.18
N ASN A 518 -4.76 -2.52 -9.28
CA ASN A 518 -5.90 -1.83 -9.86
C ASN A 518 -6.42 -0.69 -8.96
N TYR A 519 -6.37 -0.84 -7.63
CA TYR A 519 -6.92 0.12 -6.67
C TYR A 519 -6.12 1.43 -6.57
N ILE A 520 -4.78 1.38 -6.47
CA ILE A 520 -3.98 2.61 -6.32
C ILE A 520 -4.17 3.51 -7.53
N HIS A 521 -4.08 2.92 -8.72
CA HIS A 521 -4.29 3.66 -9.94
C HIS A 521 -5.75 4.10 -10.10
N SER A 522 -6.76 3.35 -9.61
CA SER A 522 -8.18 3.70 -9.75
C SER A 522 -8.67 4.79 -8.80
N THR A 523 -8.15 4.86 -7.56
CA THR A 523 -8.70 5.72 -6.51
C THR A 523 -8.73 7.19 -6.91
N PHE A 524 -7.70 7.70 -7.63
CA PHE A 524 -7.57 9.13 -7.96
C PHE A 524 -7.71 9.45 -9.46
N LYS A 525 -8.33 8.57 -10.28
CA LYS A 525 -8.34 8.74 -11.76
C LYS A 525 -9.16 9.94 -12.24
N GLU A 526 -10.25 10.26 -11.56
CA GLU A 526 -11.23 11.23 -12.04
C GLU A 526 -11.45 12.32 -10.99
N GLU A 527 -10.84 13.49 -11.21
CA GLU A 527 -11.10 14.67 -10.38
C GLU A 527 -12.61 14.97 -10.33
N ILE A 528 -13.12 15.08 -9.11
CA ILE A 528 -14.49 15.49 -8.82
C ILE A 528 -14.53 17.00 -8.66
N VAL A 529 -15.47 17.68 -9.33
CA VAL A 529 -15.64 19.15 -9.24
C VAL A 529 -17.11 19.53 -9.04
N TRP A 530 -17.39 20.26 -7.97
CA TRP A 530 -18.71 20.81 -7.64
C TRP A 530 -18.63 22.33 -7.60
N ASP A 531 -19.57 23.00 -8.25
CA ASP A 531 -19.72 24.45 -8.22
C ASP A 531 -20.95 24.82 -7.38
N ILE A 532 -20.74 25.55 -6.29
CA ILE A 532 -21.76 25.86 -5.30
C ILE A 532 -22.00 27.37 -5.29
N SER A 533 -23.18 27.79 -5.72
CA SER A 533 -23.63 29.17 -5.65
C SER A 533 -24.58 29.37 -4.46
N ILE A 534 -24.29 30.36 -3.62
CA ILE A 534 -25.05 30.65 -2.41
C ILE A 534 -25.62 32.06 -2.47
N ARG A 535 -26.88 32.20 -2.05
CA ARG A 535 -27.52 33.48 -1.75
C ARG A 535 -27.80 33.56 -0.25
N PHE A 536 -27.40 34.66 0.38
CA PHE A 536 -27.58 34.91 1.79
C PHE A 536 -28.71 35.92 2.04
N GLU A 537 -29.34 35.82 3.21
CA GLU A 537 -30.26 36.85 3.67
C GLU A 537 -29.53 38.15 4.04
N ASN A 538 -30.14 39.31 3.73
CA ASN A 538 -29.65 40.61 4.16
C ASN A 538 -29.92 40.85 5.66
N TYR A 539 -29.07 40.30 6.50
CA TYR A 539 -29.21 40.37 7.95
C TYR A 539 -29.11 41.81 8.51
N HIS A 540 -28.22 42.65 7.96
CA HIS A 540 -28.05 44.03 8.44
C HIS A 540 -29.30 44.88 8.20
N GLU A 541 -30.00 44.66 7.08
CA GLU A 541 -31.28 45.31 6.80
C GLU A 541 -32.35 44.84 7.81
N LYS A 542 -32.42 43.53 8.08
CA LYS A 542 -33.36 42.94 9.06
C LYS A 542 -33.12 43.44 10.48
N GLU A 543 -31.87 43.54 10.93
CA GLU A 543 -31.52 44.06 12.25
C GLU A 543 -31.66 45.59 12.35
N ALA A 544 -31.36 46.34 11.29
CA ALA A 544 -31.62 47.78 11.27
C ALA A 544 -33.12 48.07 11.39
N ILE A 545 -33.97 47.27 10.74
CA ILE A 545 -35.43 47.34 10.89
C ILE A 545 -35.84 47.04 12.34
N LYS A 546 -35.27 46.03 12.99
CA LYS A 546 -35.57 45.70 14.41
C LYS A 546 -35.03 46.72 15.42
N ALA A 547 -33.80 47.21 15.23
CA ALA A 547 -33.07 48.08 16.18
C ALA A 547 -33.53 49.53 16.14
N SER A 548 -34.10 49.99 15.02
CA SER A 548 -34.56 51.37 14.87
C SER A 548 -35.73 51.74 15.77
N GLY A 549 -36.37 50.78 16.47
CA GLY A 549 -37.50 51.05 17.38
C GLY A 549 -38.68 51.75 16.71
N LEU A 550 -38.62 51.93 15.39
CA LEU A 550 -39.73 52.29 14.56
C LEU A 550 -40.70 51.12 14.73
N ARG A 551 -41.82 51.35 15.46
CA ARG A 551 -43.08 50.82 14.96
C ARG A 551 -43.03 51.05 13.47
N GLU A 552 -43.24 49.98 12.71
CA GLU A 552 -43.38 50.02 11.26
C GLU A 552 -43.79 51.42 10.83
N PRO A 553 -42.97 52.17 10.06
CA PRO A 553 -43.58 53.24 9.30
C PRO A 553 -44.66 52.53 8.52
N LEU A 554 -45.95 52.82 8.79
CA LEU A 554 -47.14 52.28 8.13
C LEU A 554 -46.79 51.93 6.68
N LYS A 555 -46.29 50.71 6.50
CA LYS A 555 -46.05 50.09 5.21
C LYS A 555 -47.31 49.29 5.14
N GLU A 556 -48.27 49.90 4.45
CA GLU A 556 -49.50 49.29 3.98
C GLU A 556 -49.38 47.77 4.01
N SER A 557 -50.25 47.15 4.81
CA SER A 557 -50.49 45.73 4.83
C SER A 557 -50.81 45.24 3.42
N LYS A 558 -49.78 45.00 2.61
CA LYS A 558 -49.89 44.10 1.46
C LYS A 558 -49.81 42.68 2.00
N ASN A 559 -50.88 42.29 2.71
CA ASN A 559 -51.49 40.96 2.71
C ASN A 559 -52.59 40.79 3.77
N GLU A 560 -52.94 41.80 4.57
CA GLU A 560 -54.22 41.81 5.29
C GLU A 560 -55.21 42.70 4.55
N LEU A 561 -56.28 42.08 4.07
CA LEU A 561 -57.40 42.75 3.41
C LEU A 561 -58.12 43.63 4.43
N SER A 562 -58.25 44.93 4.16
CA SER A 562 -59.08 45.82 4.98
C SER A 562 -60.57 45.47 4.85
N GLU A 563 -61.41 45.85 5.82
CA GLU A 563 -62.88 45.62 5.75
C GLU A 563 -63.51 46.04 4.41
N PRO A 564 -63.16 47.21 3.80
CA PRO A 564 -63.65 47.57 2.48
C PRO A 564 -63.13 46.65 1.36
N GLU A 565 -61.90 46.16 1.45
CA GLU A 565 -61.31 45.24 0.47
C GLU A 565 -61.91 43.82 0.60
N LEU A 566 -62.27 43.41 1.81
CA LEU A 566 -63.03 42.19 2.08
C LEU A 566 -64.45 42.30 1.51
N GLU A 567 -65.18 43.38 1.77
CA GLU A 567 -66.52 43.62 1.22
C GLU A 567 -66.49 43.65 -0.33
N TYR A 568 -65.47 44.29 -0.90
CA TYR A 568 -65.26 44.29 -2.34
C TYR A 568 -64.94 42.89 -2.90
N LEU A 569 -64.08 42.13 -2.23
CA LEU A 569 -63.73 40.76 -2.63
C LEU A 569 -64.88 39.76 -2.44
N GLU A 570 -65.72 39.91 -1.41
CA GLU A 570 -66.90 39.06 -1.21
C GLU A 570 -67.90 39.25 -2.33
N GLU A 571 -68.17 40.49 -2.74
CA GLU A 571 -69.04 40.77 -3.88
C GLU A 571 -68.40 40.28 -5.20
N TYR A 572 -67.09 40.49 -5.37
CA TYR A 572 -66.34 39.97 -6.52
C TYR A 572 -66.41 38.44 -6.63
N LYS A 573 -66.28 37.73 -5.49
CA LYS A 573 -66.42 36.28 -5.36
C LYS A 573 -67.84 35.81 -5.63
N PHE A 574 -68.84 36.54 -5.15
CA PHE A 574 -70.25 36.23 -5.38
C PHE A 574 -70.62 36.36 -6.86
N ILE A 575 -70.14 37.40 -7.54
CA ILE A 575 -70.34 37.59 -8.97
C ILE A 575 -69.67 36.48 -9.80
N LEU A 576 -68.47 36.04 -9.39
CA LEU A 576 -67.74 34.94 -10.03
C LEU A 576 -68.33 33.55 -9.74
N SER A 577 -68.98 33.36 -8.60
CA SER A 577 -69.65 32.10 -8.28
C SER A 577 -70.96 31.92 -9.05
N GLU A 578 -71.62 33.02 -9.42
CA GLU A 578 -72.81 33.02 -10.29
C GLU A 578 -72.48 33.12 -11.79
N ASN A 579 -71.34 33.71 -12.17
CA ASN A 579 -70.91 33.88 -13.56
C ASN A 579 -69.42 33.55 -13.72
N LEU A 580 -69.08 32.62 -14.62
CA LEU A 580 -67.69 32.23 -14.88
C LEU A 580 -66.79 33.38 -15.35
N GLU A 581 -67.37 34.48 -15.85
CA GLU A 581 -66.67 35.71 -16.22
C GLU A 581 -67.44 36.97 -15.82
N ILE A 582 -66.71 38.07 -15.65
CA ILE A 582 -67.27 39.37 -15.30
C ILE A 582 -67.78 40.06 -16.56
N ASN A 583 -69.09 39.97 -16.79
CA ASN A 583 -69.75 40.64 -17.90
C ASN A 583 -69.79 42.18 -17.72
N GLY A 584 -70.15 42.91 -18.78
CA GLY A 584 -70.15 44.39 -18.79
C GLY A 584 -71.10 45.06 -17.78
N ILE A 585 -72.13 44.35 -17.29
CA ILE A 585 -73.04 44.85 -16.26
C ILE A 585 -72.40 44.68 -14.88
N SER A 586 -71.88 43.48 -14.59
CA SER A 586 -71.17 43.16 -13.36
C SER A 586 -69.93 44.05 -13.17
N ARG A 587 -69.22 44.38 -14.26
CA ARG A 587 -68.08 45.32 -14.22
C ARG A 587 -68.49 46.72 -13.81
N LYS A 588 -69.63 47.24 -14.31
CA LYS A 588 -70.14 48.55 -13.91
C LYS A 588 -70.58 48.59 -12.44
N MET A 589 -71.14 47.48 -11.95
CA MET A 589 -71.51 47.33 -10.54
C MET A 589 -70.29 47.31 -9.63
N LEU A 590 -69.27 46.50 -9.96
CA LEU A 590 -68.00 46.43 -9.24
C LEU A 590 -67.26 47.78 -9.25
N ASN A 591 -67.27 48.52 -10.36
CA ASN A 591 -66.64 49.85 -10.42
C ASN A 591 -67.32 50.85 -9.47
N ARG A 592 -68.66 50.85 -9.41
CA ARG A 592 -69.41 51.69 -8.46
C ARG A 592 -69.16 51.29 -7.01
N LEU A 593 -69.04 49.99 -6.73
CA LEU A 593 -68.73 49.48 -5.40
C LEU A 593 -67.32 49.91 -4.97
N ALA A 594 -66.32 49.78 -5.86
CA ALA A 594 -64.96 50.22 -5.60
C ALA A 594 -64.87 51.74 -5.33
N GLU A 595 -65.60 52.56 -6.09
CA GLU A 595 -65.69 54.01 -5.85
C GLU A 595 -66.32 54.33 -4.48
N LYS A 596 -67.40 53.62 -4.11
CA LYS A 596 -68.06 53.78 -2.81
C LYS A 596 -67.15 53.39 -1.64
N LEU A 597 -66.39 52.31 -1.82
CA LEU A 597 -65.44 51.77 -0.84
C LEU A 597 -64.08 52.47 -0.84
N LYS A 598 -63.90 53.48 -1.72
CA LYS A 598 -62.66 54.25 -1.88
C LYS A 598 -61.43 53.38 -2.22
N ILE A 599 -61.64 52.27 -2.92
CA ILE A 599 -60.58 51.39 -3.41
C ILE A 599 -60.09 51.95 -4.74
N ASN A 600 -58.80 52.28 -4.84
CA ASN A 600 -58.24 52.82 -6.07
C ASN A 600 -58.13 51.73 -7.16
N ASN A 601 -58.03 52.15 -8.43
CA ASN A 601 -58.05 51.22 -9.56
C ASN A 601 -56.88 50.21 -9.54
N GLU A 602 -55.67 50.63 -9.16
CA GLU A 602 -54.49 49.75 -9.11
C GLU A 602 -54.64 48.69 -8.01
N ARG A 603 -55.19 49.07 -6.86
CA ARG A 603 -55.46 48.18 -5.73
C ARG A 603 -56.61 47.24 -6.03
N ARG A 604 -57.65 47.72 -6.72
CA ARG A 604 -58.74 46.89 -7.25
C ARG A 604 -58.20 45.81 -8.20
N GLU A 605 -57.41 46.19 -9.20
CA GLU A 605 -56.79 45.23 -10.11
C GLU A 605 -55.88 44.23 -9.39
N PHE A 606 -55.14 44.67 -8.37
CA PHE A 606 -54.37 43.77 -7.52
C PHE A 606 -55.26 42.78 -6.75
N LEU A 607 -56.38 43.23 -6.15
CA LEU A 607 -57.31 42.37 -5.41
C LEU A 607 -57.97 41.35 -6.34
N GLU A 608 -58.46 41.82 -7.50
CA GLU A 608 -59.05 40.95 -8.52
C GLU A 608 -58.04 39.91 -9.02
N LYS A 609 -56.78 40.31 -9.25
CA LYS A 609 -55.71 39.43 -9.74
C LYS A 609 -55.17 38.50 -8.66
N SER A 610 -55.18 38.93 -7.39
CA SER A 610 -54.83 38.09 -6.24
C SER A 610 -55.88 37.01 -5.95
N TYR A 611 -57.11 37.20 -6.44
CA TYR A 611 -58.16 36.19 -6.39
C TYR A 611 -58.33 35.43 -7.72
N SER A 612 -57.90 36.00 -8.86
CA SER A 612 -58.03 35.36 -10.17
C SER A 612 -56.97 34.27 -10.39
N ASP A 613 -57.05 33.21 -9.59
CA ASP A 613 -56.69 31.87 -10.03
C ASP A 613 -58.00 31.14 -10.36
N GLY A 614 -58.50 31.40 -11.57
CA GLY A 614 -59.47 30.51 -12.19
C GLY A 614 -58.82 29.14 -12.37
N LEU A 615 -59.45 28.12 -11.78
CA LEU A 615 -59.02 26.72 -11.69
C LEU A 615 -57.78 26.53 -10.80
N THR A 616 -57.86 25.65 -9.78
CA THR A 616 -56.68 25.20 -9.03
C THR A 616 -55.71 24.44 -9.95
N ASP A 617 -54.46 24.22 -9.52
CA ASP A 617 -53.50 23.46 -10.34
C ASP A 617 -53.99 22.03 -10.62
N GLU A 618 -54.68 21.41 -9.67
CA GLU A 618 -55.36 20.12 -9.84
C GLU A 618 -56.55 20.22 -10.81
N GLU A 619 -57.31 21.32 -10.80
CA GLU A 619 -58.41 21.56 -11.73
C GLU A 619 -57.92 21.85 -13.16
N LYS A 620 -56.75 22.49 -13.31
CA LYS A 620 -56.08 22.69 -14.61
C LYS A 620 -55.53 21.38 -15.15
N GLU A 621 -54.94 20.56 -14.30
CA GLU A 621 -54.48 19.22 -14.67
C GLU A 621 -55.65 18.32 -15.10
N TYR A 622 -56.75 18.37 -14.36
CA TYR A 622 -57.98 17.65 -14.73
C TYR A 622 -58.60 18.17 -16.04
N LEU A 623 -58.63 19.50 -16.24
CA LEU A 623 -59.14 20.10 -17.47
C LEU A 623 -58.32 19.67 -18.70
N ALA A 624 -56.98 19.67 -18.60
CA ALA A 624 -56.11 19.23 -19.68
C ALA A 624 -56.37 17.76 -20.07
N GLU A 625 -56.68 16.91 -19.08
CA GLU A 625 -57.00 15.51 -19.32
C GLU A 625 -58.38 15.33 -19.99
N VAL A 626 -59.36 16.16 -19.63
CA VAL A 626 -60.67 16.20 -20.30
C VAL A 626 -60.53 16.67 -21.76
N GLU A 627 -59.72 17.70 -22.02
CA GLU A 627 -59.41 18.18 -23.37
C GLU A 627 -58.68 17.11 -24.20
N PHE A 628 -57.74 16.39 -23.58
CA PHE A 628 -57.05 15.27 -24.22
C PHE A 628 -58.02 14.16 -24.62
N CYS A 629 -58.93 13.76 -23.71
CA CYS A 629 -59.94 12.74 -23.99
C CYS A 629 -60.90 13.12 -25.14
N LEU A 630 -61.11 14.42 -25.37
CA LEU A 630 -61.97 14.95 -26.42
C LEU A 630 -61.20 15.37 -27.70
N SER A 631 -59.88 15.18 -27.73
CA SER A 631 -59.04 15.62 -28.86
C SER A 631 -59.26 14.83 -30.15
N GLU A 632 -59.73 13.58 -30.06
CA GLU A 632 -60.00 12.69 -31.21
C GLU A 632 -61.45 12.18 -31.30
N VAL A 633 -62.33 12.58 -30.38
CA VAL A 633 -63.72 12.09 -30.30
C VAL A 633 -64.66 13.16 -29.74
N ASP A 634 -65.84 13.32 -30.33
CA ASP A 634 -66.83 14.34 -29.94
C ASP A 634 -67.53 14.05 -28.58
N ASP A 635 -67.37 12.85 -28.02
CA ASP A 635 -67.96 12.48 -26.74
C ASP A 635 -67.07 11.54 -25.92
N ILE A 636 -67.24 11.59 -24.59
CA ILE A 636 -66.45 10.83 -23.63
C ILE A 636 -67.04 9.43 -23.50
N GLY A 637 -66.36 8.43 -24.08
CA GLY A 637 -66.74 7.03 -24.03
C GLY A 637 -66.59 6.36 -22.66
N PRO A 638 -66.97 5.07 -22.52
CA PRO A 638 -66.94 4.35 -21.25
C PRO A 638 -65.52 4.14 -20.69
N ILE A 639 -64.50 4.14 -21.55
CA ILE A 639 -63.10 3.92 -21.17
C ILE A 639 -62.52 5.23 -20.62
N GLU A 640 -62.72 6.32 -21.34
CA GLU A 640 -62.33 7.68 -20.98
C GLU A 640 -63.03 8.09 -19.68
N ARG A 641 -64.31 7.75 -19.52
CA ARG A 641 -65.07 7.98 -18.29
C ARG A 641 -64.46 7.30 -17.06
N ARG A 642 -63.98 6.06 -17.21
CA ARG A 642 -63.31 5.34 -16.11
C ARG A 642 -61.95 5.95 -15.78
N PHE A 643 -61.25 6.42 -16.80
CA PHE A 643 -59.96 7.06 -16.64
C PHE A 643 -60.09 8.44 -15.96
N LEU A 644 -61.01 9.29 -16.42
CA LEU A 644 -61.31 10.58 -15.78
C LEU A 644 -61.81 10.42 -14.33
N GLU A 645 -62.57 9.37 -14.02
CA GLU A 645 -62.96 9.09 -12.64
C GLU A 645 -61.77 8.70 -11.75
N LYS A 646 -60.78 7.99 -12.32
CA LYS A 646 -59.53 7.65 -11.63
C LYS A 646 -58.68 8.90 -11.38
N GLU A 647 -58.59 9.79 -12.37
CA GLU A 647 -57.87 11.06 -12.27
C GLU A 647 -58.53 12.02 -11.28
N ARG A 648 -59.87 12.11 -11.29
CA ARG A 648 -60.63 12.86 -10.28
C ARG A 648 -60.27 12.42 -8.86
N LEU A 649 -60.18 11.10 -8.63
CA LEU A 649 -59.81 10.55 -7.32
C LEU A 649 -58.32 10.79 -7.00
N ARG A 650 -57.42 10.68 -7.99
CA ARG A 650 -55.98 10.95 -7.84
C ARG A 650 -55.73 12.40 -7.40
N LEU A 651 -56.43 13.33 -8.04
CA LEU A 651 -56.33 14.77 -7.83
C LEU A 651 -57.20 15.29 -6.68
N ASN A 652 -57.92 14.39 -6.00
CA ASN A 652 -58.78 14.68 -4.84
C ASN A 652 -59.89 15.72 -5.12
N LEU A 653 -60.44 15.71 -6.35
CA LEU A 653 -61.47 16.65 -6.80
C LEU A 653 -62.89 16.13 -6.55
N THR A 654 -63.83 17.04 -6.27
CA THR A 654 -65.24 16.67 -6.09
C THR A 654 -65.94 16.41 -7.42
N LYS A 655 -66.95 15.53 -7.40
CA LYS A 655 -67.72 15.20 -8.61
C LYS A 655 -68.45 16.41 -9.20
N ASP A 656 -69.10 17.23 -8.36
CA ASP A 656 -69.79 18.45 -8.80
C ASP A 656 -68.85 19.44 -9.49
N ARG A 657 -67.58 19.50 -9.06
CA ARG A 657 -66.59 20.41 -9.64
C ARG A 657 -66.05 19.92 -10.98
N THR A 658 -65.81 18.63 -11.11
CA THR A 658 -65.37 17.99 -12.36
C THR A 658 -66.47 17.96 -13.41
N ASP A 659 -67.73 17.71 -13.03
CA ASP A 659 -68.89 17.80 -13.92
C ASP A 659 -69.03 19.20 -14.55
N LYS A 660 -68.78 20.26 -13.77
CA LYS A 660 -68.77 21.65 -14.26
C LYS A 660 -67.63 21.92 -15.24
N ILE A 661 -66.43 21.39 -14.99
CA ILE A 661 -65.27 21.50 -15.90
C ILE A 661 -65.57 20.81 -17.24
N GLU A 662 -66.13 19.60 -17.21
CA GLU A 662 -66.48 18.86 -18.43
C GLU A 662 -67.56 19.56 -19.27
N ILE A 663 -68.58 20.15 -18.63
CA ILE A 663 -69.60 20.95 -19.34
C ILE A 663 -68.93 22.13 -20.05
N ILE A 664 -67.97 22.82 -19.41
CA ILE A 664 -67.27 23.96 -19.99
C ILE A 664 -66.44 23.54 -21.22
N VAL A 665 -65.66 22.45 -21.12
CA VAL A 665 -64.87 21.94 -22.24
C VAL A 665 -65.78 21.55 -23.42
N LYS A 666 -66.88 20.83 -23.17
CA LYS A 666 -67.87 20.47 -24.20
C LYS A 666 -68.56 21.68 -24.85
N THR A 667 -68.72 22.78 -24.10
CA THR A 667 -69.33 24.02 -24.62
C THR A 667 -68.34 24.84 -25.46
N ASN A 668 -67.04 24.75 -25.16
CA ASN A 668 -65.98 25.43 -25.92
C ASN A 668 -65.60 24.69 -27.22
N ILE A 669 -65.75 23.37 -27.28
CA ILE A 669 -65.52 22.57 -28.50
C ILE A 669 -66.66 22.75 -29.53
N ASN A 670 -67.87 23.10 -29.07
CA ASN A 670 -69.04 23.33 -29.94
C ASN A 670 -69.25 24.80 -30.37
N LYS A 671 -68.23 25.65 -30.19
CA LYS A 671 -68.15 27.02 -30.75
C LYS A 671 -67.14 27.04 -31.89
#